data_AF-A0AAD7U3M9-F1
#
_entry.id   AF-A0AAD7U3M9-F1
#
_cell.length_a   1.000
_cell.length_b   1.000
_cell.length_c   1.000
_cell.angle_alpha   90.00
_cell.angle_beta   90.00
_cell.angle_gamma   90.00
#
_symmetry.space_group_name_H-M   'P 1'
#
loop_
_entity.id
_entity.type
_entity.pdbx_description
1 polymer ?
#
loop_
_entity_poly.entity_id
_entity_poly.type
_entity_poly.pdbx_seq_one_letter_code
_entity_poly.pdbx_strand_id
1 'polypeptide(L)'
;MRLLAPTSSIVSALLLYASVTSAQIIGPQNASLAFKVVSGGNDNYFLRDNLTSAQLLLTSANNTSAARRLVVALPAGNTGALTYFLPKSDAAVSQDGSGNSSTAGTLNVTLVDGSYKSATTDYFNVGVQADLTFDANATLGVTIVGAVRAMRDYVEGNGVMHEIFNYTLASYNDTSVRLHRQWINTTSPASSTYKGADLYLTVPSGSPARLSVTPGSNGTWTPPTIDILVPGGGQNGTVRVTVVTNETSLMGLDTQRLFLPESTNGSQALQTALQGLADGENEAAKQVSFLTYADKFTAGGWRFLTYFGRDSLIALRLLMPTLTSEAIESALGAVIERANTTGALCHEETIGDYASFVNIQNNRSDLGNQPFYDYKMIDTDLLLLPAMSHYFLELPQGSGRAQQFLSRNATLQNGTYAEILNRTIFYNLERATPFAQSPVFSNLVGLRQGQPVGNWRDSNEGLGYGFYPFDVNSALVPASLRATQALLEAGVLEFTGLEPEEVAEVAEVWEANAPGLFEVTVVAEEAEERLSNFVRAANLSESLLAANASSSGNASFYALSLMQDGTPVEVFNSDVGFNLVYGANVSREFLQHVVDALQPYPRGLLTDVGMVVANPAYDSNTTMIDVLNRAAYHGTVIWSFQQGLMAGGLARQLGFCTVNVLGSNSTNSTGPSSSSPSNTVDTNPAPTPIPDWCADAAFVQSLQDAQARLWTSIRGAQDEIYSEVWSYSFDNATGTFSVADLASLSPTGTESDAIQLWSYGFLGLVEPEYEMGGVELLRRIHYALRDLATSIQQWLILLLSRPLGKSHNIRTFRFNIPWVVKVTERTHSTEAHALRYLHSTGLDLPIPRLVFSCTHRGVTYTVMTRIPGMNMKEALMRQHMAPDAVEVVAQEVADVLNKLQTLRQPSADAGKVMMSASGHDLPDPVTFFEERSGPYPGIVELWVHCGSFRDLAEMKEYVEPATFDIMAADPIRYVHPDLRTYNVIVRDGHLSGIVDWEDSGWFPSSWQVHTMRWLRFGCDGPWYQFWLKYRLSEEAEAAYAASKTFLIKSPV
;
A
#
# COMPACT_ATOMS: atom_id res chain seq x y z
N MET A 1 -75.45 -47.42 14.80
CA MET A 1 -75.48 -47.45 16.27
C MET A 1 -74.33 -46.56 16.74
N ARG A 2 -74.57 -45.25 16.88
CA ARG A 2 -74.68 -44.52 18.16
C ARG A 2 -73.39 -44.55 19.02
N LEU A 3 -72.85 -43.34 19.22
CA LEU A 3 -72.30 -42.75 20.47
C LEU A 3 -70.77 -42.49 20.55
N LEU A 4 -70.46 -41.17 20.52
CA LEU A 4 -69.63 -40.37 21.44
C LEU A 4 -68.08 -40.55 21.48
N ALA A 5 -67.41 -39.72 20.67
CA ALA A 5 -66.37 -38.67 20.92
C ALA A 5 -65.67 -38.54 22.32
N PRO A 6 -64.57 -37.75 22.51
CA PRO A 6 -63.99 -36.73 21.60
C PRO A 6 -62.43 -36.54 21.55
N THR A 7 -62.01 -35.84 20.48
CA THR A 7 -60.93 -34.82 20.36
C THR A 7 -59.47 -35.14 20.71
N SER A 8 -58.63 -35.29 19.68
CA SER A 8 -57.43 -34.45 19.41
C SER A 8 -56.68 -34.98 18.18
N SER A 9 -56.99 -34.50 16.97
CA SER A 9 -56.19 -34.74 15.74
C SER A 9 -56.81 -34.02 14.52
N ILE A 10 -56.84 -32.68 14.49
CA ILE A 10 -56.98 -31.91 13.24
C ILE A 10 -56.20 -30.60 13.39
N VAL A 11 -54.87 -30.70 13.44
CA VAL A 11 -53.94 -29.55 13.20
C VAL A 11 -52.75 -29.97 12.31
N SER A 12 -52.50 -31.26 12.07
CA SER A 12 -51.25 -31.73 11.45
C SER A 12 -51.30 -32.05 9.95
N ALA A 13 -52.28 -31.54 9.18
CA ALA A 13 -52.42 -31.91 7.76
C ALA A 13 -52.48 -30.74 6.76
N LEU A 14 -52.17 -29.52 7.19
CA LEU A 14 -52.15 -28.32 6.31
C LEU A 14 -50.79 -27.58 6.29
N LEU A 15 -49.71 -28.25 6.74
CA LEU A 15 -48.35 -27.71 6.83
C LEU A 15 -47.34 -28.39 5.87
N LEU A 16 -47.80 -29.02 4.79
CA LEU A 16 -46.93 -29.78 3.86
C LEU A 16 -46.86 -29.23 2.43
N TYR A 17 -47.27 -27.98 2.20
CA TYR A 17 -46.99 -27.23 0.96
C TYR A 17 -46.63 -25.77 1.25
N ALA A 18 -45.45 -25.56 1.81
CA ALA A 18 -44.76 -24.26 1.86
C ALA A 18 -43.26 -24.52 2.11
N SER A 19 -42.57 -25.07 1.12
CA SER A 19 -41.11 -25.03 1.05
C SER A 19 -40.71 -23.91 0.10
N VAL A 20 -39.62 -23.22 0.45
CA VAL A 20 -38.99 -22.09 -0.25
C VAL A 20 -39.62 -20.72 0.02
N THR A 21 -39.30 -20.17 1.19
CA THR A 21 -38.76 -18.82 1.42
C THR A 21 -38.79 -18.59 2.92
N SER A 22 -37.62 -18.61 3.55
CA SER A 22 -37.48 -18.17 4.93
C SER A 22 -36.18 -17.39 5.01
N ALA A 23 -36.31 -16.08 4.79
CA ALA A 23 -35.40 -15.12 5.40
C ALA A 23 -35.44 -15.39 6.90
N GLN A 24 -34.39 -16.02 7.44
CA GLN A 24 -34.25 -16.17 8.87
C GLN A 24 -33.97 -14.77 9.44
N ILE A 25 -34.99 -14.21 10.08
CA ILE A 25 -34.82 -13.08 10.99
C ILE A 25 -34.08 -13.63 12.21
N ILE A 26 -32.78 -13.40 12.26
CA ILE A 26 -31.93 -13.66 13.43
C ILE A 26 -32.18 -12.54 14.45
N GLY A 27 -32.37 -12.92 15.72
CA GLY A 27 -32.58 -12.01 16.85
C GLY A 27 -31.41 -11.04 17.12
N PRO A 28 -31.54 -10.12 18.09
CA PRO A 28 -30.68 -8.94 18.19
C PRO A 28 -29.29 -9.31 18.72
N GLN A 29 -28.30 -9.40 17.82
CA GLN A 29 -26.89 -9.26 18.14
C GLN A 29 -26.50 -7.82 17.77
N ASN A 30 -26.24 -7.00 18.79
CA ASN A 30 -25.94 -5.56 18.66
C ASN A 30 -24.50 -5.25 18.20
N ALA A 31 -23.74 -6.23 17.73
CA ALA A 31 -22.36 -5.99 17.30
C ALA A 31 -22.34 -5.50 15.84
N SER A 32 -22.59 -4.21 15.64
CA SER A 32 -22.19 -3.53 14.40
C SER A 32 -20.69 -3.31 14.46
N LEU A 33 -19.94 -3.94 13.55
CA LEU A 33 -18.52 -3.66 13.34
C LEU A 33 -18.42 -2.42 12.44
N ALA A 34 -17.83 -1.35 12.93
CA ALA A 34 -17.59 -0.15 12.14
C ALA A 34 -16.26 0.51 12.54
N PHE A 35 -15.43 0.85 11.56
CA PHE A 35 -14.16 1.51 11.77
C PHE A 35 -13.73 2.29 10.52
N LYS A 36 -12.71 3.15 10.66
CA LYS A 36 -12.15 3.96 9.58
C LYS A 36 -10.64 3.74 9.49
N VAL A 37 -10.12 3.58 8.28
CA VAL A 37 -8.69 3.57 7.96
C VAL A 37 -8.39 4.68 6.96
N VAL A 38 -7.37 5.49 7.24
CA VAL A 38 -6.87 6.51 6.30
C VAL A 38 -5.62 5.95 5.63
N SER A 39 -5.66 5.77 4.32
CA SER A 39 -4.54 5.20 3.54
C SER A 39 -4.58 5.73 2.11
N GLY A 40 -3.41 5.98 1.50
CA GLY A 40 -3.29 6.43 0.10
C GLY A 40 -4.05 7.73 -0.22
N GLY A 41 -4.20 8.63 0.76
CA GLY A 41 -5.00 9.86 0.60
C GLY A 41 -6.52 9.61 0.48
N ASN A 42 -6.99 8.46 0.94
CA ASN A 42 -8.40 8.09 0.97
C ASN A 42 -8.88 7.73 2.38
N ASP A 43 -10.13 8.08 2.67
CA ASP A 43 -10.86 7.68 3.85
C ASP A 43 -11.62 6.39 3.56
N ASN A 44 -11.25 5.29 4.23
CA ASN A 44 -11.87 3.98 4.07
C ASN A 44 -12.75 3.66 5.28
N TYR A 45 -14.05 3.59 5.07
CA TYR A 45 -15.05 3.28 6.08
C TYR A 45 -15.53 1.85 5.91
N PHE A 46 -15.45 1.05 6.95
CA PHE A 46 -15.86 -0.34 6.94
C PHE A 46 -17.09 -0.51 7.83
N LEU A 47 -18.05 -1.30 7.35
CA LEU A 47 -19.27 -1.63 8.06
C LEU A 47 -19.57 -3.11 7.90
N ARG A 48 -19.85 -3.79 9.00
CA ARG A 48 -20.54 -5.08 9.00
C ARG A 48 -21.60 -5.11 10.09
N ASP A 49 -22.80 -5.50 9.74
CA ASP A 49 -23.87 -5.80 10.68
C ASP A 49 -24.64 -7.06 10.26
N ASN A 50 -25.85 -7.25 10.79
CA ASN A 50 -26.69 -8.40 10.47
C ASN A 50 -27.31 -8.37 9.06
N LEU A 51 -27.20 -7.26 8.34
CA LEU A 51 -27.73 -7.11 6.98
C LEU A 51 -26.64 -7.23 5.93
N THR A 52 -25.51 -6.55 6.10
CA THR A 52 -24.43 -6.56 5.08
C THR A 52 -23.04 -6.31 5.66
N SER A 53 -22.04 -6.61 4.85
CA SER A 53 -20.69 -6.03 4.93
C SER A 53 -20.46 -5.09 3.75
N ALA A 54 -19.76 -3.98 3.96
CA ALA A 54 -19.26 -3.15 2.87
C ALA A 54 -18.07 -2.28 3.30
N GLN A 55 -17.22 -1.98 2.33
CA GLN A 55 -16.27 -0.88 2.40
C GLN A 55 -16.80 0.29 1.58
N LEU A 56 -16.70 1.50 2.13
CA LEU A 56 -16.86 2.76 1.43
C LEU A 56 -15.52 3.49 1.45
N LEU A 57 -14.95 3.77 0.28
CA LEU A 57 -13.77 4.61 0.10
C LEU A 57 -14.21 5.97 -0.42
N LEU A 58 -13.73 7.04 0.20
CA LEU A 58 -13.90 8.41 -0.27
C LEU A 58 -12.55 9.11 -0.32
N THR A 59 -12.24 9.82 -1.41
CA THR A 59 -11.06 10.69 -1.46
C THR A 59 -11.05 11.66 -0.28
N SER A 60 -9.99 11.63 0.54
CA SER A 60 -9.92 12.47 1.74
C SER A 60 -9.91 13.96 1.35
N ALA A 61 -10.48 14.81 2.20
CA ALA A 61 -10.53 16.26 1.95
C ALA A 61 -9.13 16.89 1.76
N ASN A 62 -8.10 16.29 2.35
CA ASN A 62 -6.71 16.75 2.26
C ASN A 62 -5.98 16.23 1.01
N ASN A 63 -6.63 15.40 0.19
CA ASN A 63 -6.07 14.92 -1.07
C ASN A 63 -6.14 16.04 -2.12
N THR A 64 -5.06 16.24 -2.87
CA THR A 64 -4.93 17.28 -3.90
C THR A 64 -5.65 16.94 -5.20
N SER A 65 -6.14 15.70 -5.38
CA SER A 65 -6.88 15.32 -6.57
C SER A 65 -8.17 16.14 -6.72
N ALA A 66 -8.30 16.81 -7.88
CA ALA A 66 -9.50 17.55 -8.24
C ALA A 66 -10.73 16.65 -8.38
N ALA A 67 -10.52 15.37 -8.72
CA ALA A 67 -11.58 14.37 -8.77
C ALA A 67 -11.78 13.76 -7.38
N ARG A 68 -13.03 13.70 -6.91
CA ARG A 68 -13.38 13.02 -5.65
C ARG A 68 -13.90 11.63 -5.97
N ARG A 69 -13.10 10.61 -5.64
CA ARG A 69 -13.43 9.19 -5.88
C ARG A 69 -14.29 8.68 -4.73
N LEU A 70 -15.38 8.01 -5.10
CA LEU A 70 -16.20 7.18 -4.22
C LEU A 70 -16.12 5.74 -4.73
N VAL A 71 -15.80 4.80 -3.84
CA VAL A 71 -16.00 3.36 -4.08
C VAL A 71 -16.88 2.82 -2.98
N VAL A 72 -17.85 2.00 -3.32
CA VAL A 72 -18.57 1.14 -2.38
C VAL A 72 -18.39 -0.29 -2.87
N ALA A 73 -17.81 -1.16 -2.06
CA ALA A 73 -17.56 -2.55 -2.39
C ALA A 73 -18.22 -3.47 -1.36
N LEU A 74 -18.95 -4.46 -1.84
CA LEU A 74 -19.61 -5.50 -1.06
C LEU A 74 -18.98 -6.85 -1.39
N PRO A 75 -18.59 -7.67 -0.39
CA PRO A 75 -18.10 -9.02 -0.64
C PRO A 75 -19.21 -9.92 -1.21
N ALA A 76 -20.48 -9.59 -0.96
CA ALA A 76 -21.65 -10.26 -1.53
C ALA A 76 -21.67 -10.10 -3.06
N GLY A 77 -21.33 -11.17 -3.78
CA GLY A 77 -21.21 -11.16 -5.24
C GLY A 77 -20.02 -10.36 -5.79
N ASN A 78 -19.08 -9.94 -4.94
CA ASN A 78 -17.96 -9.06 -5.29
C ASN A 78 -18.40 -7.86 -6.16
N THR A 79 -19.41 -7.14 -5.65
CA THR A 79 -20.18 -6.13 -6.39
C THR A 79 -20.17 -4.79 -5.66
N GLY A 80 -20.50 -3.71 -6.36
CA GLY A 80 -20.45 -2.38 -5.78
C GLY A 80 -20.71 -1.26 -6.77
N ALA A 81 -20.15 -0.09 -6.48
CA ALA A 81 -20.09 1.03 -7.40
C ALA A 81 -18.80 1.84 -7.21
N LEU A 82 -18.26 2.36 -8.30
CA LEU A 82 -17.22 3.38 -8.33
C LEU A 82 -17.78 4.59 -9.05
N THR A 83 -17.60 5.79 -8.49
CA THR A 83 -17.98 7.06 -9.11
C THR A 83 -16.94 8.12 -8.80
N TYR A 84 -16.49 8.84 -9.82
CA TYR A 84 -15.75 10.09 -9.64
C TYR A 84 -16.73 11.28 -9.65
N PHE A 85 -16.56 12.21 -8.72
CA PHE A 85 -17.22 13.51 -8.74
C PHE A 85 -16.22 14.57 -9.20
N LEU A 86 -16.58 15.29 -10.25
CA LEU A 86 -15.75 16.34 -10.86
C LEU A 86 -16.37 17.72 -10.59
N PRO A 87 -15.58 18.78 -10.34
CA PRO A 87 -16.11 20.13 -10.20
C PRO A 87 -16.88 20.57 -11.45
N LYS A 88 -18.05 21.20 -11.26
CA LYS A 88 -18.85 21.77 -12.35
C LYS A 88 -18.92 23.30 -12.20
N SER A 89 -18.56 24.03 -13.26
CA SER A 89 -18.67 25.50 -13.26
C SER A 89 -20.13 25.96 -13.34
N ASP A 90 -20.47 27.01 -12.57
CA ASP A 90 -21.73 27.74 -12.71
C ASP A 90 -21.73 28.50 -14.04
N ALA A 91 -22.24 27.88 -15.11
CA ALA A 91 -22.49 28.59 -16.35
C ALA A 91 -23.69 29.53 -16.20
N ALA A 92 -23.46 30.71 -15.63
CA ALA A 92 -24.42 31.81 -15.61
C ALA A 92 -23.76 33.21 -15.72
N VAL A 93 -22.88 33.45 -16.70
CA VAL A 93 -22.51 34.79 -17.25
C VAL A 93 -21.87 34.54 -18.63
N SER A 94 -22.15 35.14 -19.78
CA SER A 94 -23.06 36.16 -20.31
C SER A 94 -23.17 35.91 -21.82
N GLN A 95 -24.27 36.27 -22.48
CA GLN A 95 -24.36 36.38 -23.94
C GLN A 95 -23.51 37.57 -24.46
N ASP A 96 -22.19 37.51 -24.25
CA ASP A 96 -21.22 38.35 -24.94
C ASP A 96 -19.98 37.50 -25.18
N GLY A 97 -19.61 37.36 -26.45
CA GLY A 97 -18.66 36.37 -26.98
C GLY A 97 -17.20 36.62 -26.63
N SER A 98 -16.88 36.96 -25.38
CA SER A 98 -15.50 37.06 -24.86
C SER A 98 -15.23 35.91 -23.88
N GLY A 99 -14.83 34.75 -24.41
CA GLY A 99 -14.55 33.55 -23.62
C GLY A 99 -13.25 33.65 -22.83
N ASN A 100 -13.34 34.10 -21.59
CA ASN A 100 -12.28 33.92 -20.59
C ASN A 100 -12.92 33.34 -19.31
N SER A 101 -13.07 32.01 -19.26
CA SER A 101 -13.66 31.30 -18.12
C SER A 101 -12.60 31.08 -17.03
N SER A 102 -12.61 31.95 -16.04
CA SER A 102 -11.80 31.88 -14.81
C SER A 102 -12.32 30.81 -13.82
N THR A 103 -11.39 30.07 -13.21
CA THR A 103 -11.47 29.25 -11.98
C THR A 103 -12.48 28.10 -11.96
N ALA A 104 -12.03 26.88 -12.27
CA ALA A 104 -12.66 25.66 -11.75
C ALA A 104 -12.54 25.69 -10.21
N GLY A 105 -13.67 25.71 -9.49
CA GLY A 105 -13.67 25.71 -8.03
C GLY A 105 -13.14 24.39 -7.47
N THR A 106 -12.47 24.44 -6.31
CA THR A 106 -12.14 23.24 -5.53
C THR A 106 -13.45 22.59 -5.06
N LEU A 107 -13.68 21.33 -5.46
CA LEU A 107 -14.82 20.53 -5.00
C LEU A 107 -14.38 19.69 -3.80
N ASN A 108 -15.04 19.80 -2.65
CA ASN A 108 -14.93 18.85 -1.57
C ASN A 108 -16.20 18.02 -1.44
N VAL A 109 -15.99 16.72 -1.25
CA VAL A 109 -17.04 15.76 -0.94
C VAL A 109 -16.67 15.10 0.38
N THR A 110 -17.52 15.24 1.39
CA THR A 110 -17.28 14.66 2.72
C THR A 110 -18.45 13.80 3.17
N LEU A 111 -18.15 12.73 3.89
CA LEU A 111 -19.17 11.89 4.52
C LEU A 111 -19.84 12.66 5.67
N VAL A 112 -21.17 12.61 5.76
CA VAL A 112 -21.90 13.10 6.93
C VAL A 112 -21.76 12.08 8.06
N ASP A 113 -21.24 12.51 9.21
CA ASP A 113 -21.02 11.65 10.36
C ASP A 113 -22.29 10.89 10.78
N GLY A 114 -22.14 9.58 11.02
CA GLY A 114 -23.24 8.68 11.41
C GLY A 114 -24.24 8.34 10.29
N SER A 115 -24.01 8.79 9.06
CA SER A 115 -24.91 8.50 7.93
C SER A 115 -24.62 7.16 7.23
N TYR A 116 -23.39 6.64 7.36
CA TYR A 116 -22.98 5.36 6.77
C TYR A 116 -23.60 4.19 7.54
N LYS A 117 -24.49 3.45 6.88
CA LYS A 117 -25.24 2.33 7.47
C LYS A 117 -25.79 1.40 6.41
N SER A 118 -26.24 0.23 6.82
CA SER A 118 -26.92 -0.72 5.95
C SER A 118 -28.22 -0.17 5.39
N ALA A 119 -28.56 -0.60 4.18
CA ALA A 119 -29.73 -0.20 3.44
C ALA A 119 -30.40 -1.40 2.78
N THR A 120 -31.72 -1.34 2.67
CA THR A 120 -32.53 -2.30 1.91
C THR A 120 -33.42 -1.56 0.94
N THR A 121 -33.58 -2.07 -0.28
CA THR A 121 -34.54 -1.54 -1.26
C THR A 121 -35.47 -2.64 -1.76
N ASP A 122 -36.34 -2.33 -2.72
CA ASP A 122 -37.25 -3.29 -3.32
C ASP A 122 -36.50 -4.54 -3.84
N TYR A 123 -37.23 -5.65 -4.00
CA TYR A 123 -36.69 -6.94 -4.47
C TYR A 123 -35.63 -7.57 -3.57
N PHE A 124 -35.66 -7.26 -2.27
CA PHE A 124 -34.71 -7.78 -1.27
C PHE A 124 -33.25 -7.40 -1.55
N ASN A 125 -33.04 -6.30 -2.26
CA ASN A 125 -31.72 -5.73 -2.46
C ASN A 125 -31.17 -5.22 -1.13
N VAL A 126 -29.96 -5.66 -0.78
CA VAL A 126 -29.25 -5.28 0.45
C VAL A 126 -27.91 -4.65 0.10
N GLY A 127 -27.48 -3.69 0.90
CA GLY A 127 -26.18 -3.05 0.79
C GLY A 127 -26.07 -1.89 1.77
N VAL A 128 -25.53 -0.76 1.33
CA VAL A 128 -25.25 0.38 2.23
C VAL A 128 -25.75 1.70 1.66
N GLN A 129 -25.96 2.65 2.56
CA GLN A 129 -26.21 4.05 2.25
C GLN A 129 -25.27 4.96 3.03
N ALA A 130 -25.00 6.14 2.46
CA ALA A 130 -24.22 7.20 3.09
C ALA A 130 -24.71 8.56 2.58
N ASP A 131 -24.76 9.56 3.45
CA ASP A 131 -25.05 10.94 3.06
C ASP A 131 -23.71 11.65 2.80
N LEU A 132 -23.55 12.20 1.60
CA LEU A 132 -22.36 12.94 1.19
C LEU A 132 -22.68 14.43 1.07
N THR A 133 -21.81 15.26 1.63
CA THR A 133 -21.89 16.72 1.58
C THR A 133 -21.02 17.24 0.43
N PHE A 134 -21.61 18.07 -0.42
CA PHE A 134 -20.96 18.76 -1.54
C PHE A 134 -20.92 20.25 -1.22
N ASP A 135 -19.73 20.87 -1.29
CA ASP A 135 -19.56 22.31 -1.07
C ASP A 135 -19.65 23.14 -2.37
N ALA A 136 -19.63 22.47 -3.52
CA ALA A 136 -19.74 23.07 -4.84
C ALA A 136 -20.56 22.16 -5.78
N ASN A 137 -20.96 22.70 -6.93
CA ASN A 137 -21.60 21.89 -7.96
C ASN A 137 -20.62 20.81 -8.45
N ALA A 138 -21.14 19.61 -8.67
CA ALA A 138 -20.39 18.49 -9.19
C ALA A 138 -21.08 17.88 -10.40
N THR A 139 -20.30 17.22 -11.24
CA THR A 139 -20.80 16.33 -12.28
C THR A 139 -20.21 14.95 -12.06
N LEU A 140 -20.99 13.90 -12.34
CA LEU A 140 -20.47 12.54 -12.31
C LEU A 140 -19.50 12.36 -13.47
N GLY A 141 -18.25 12.02 -13.13
CA GLY A 141 -17.26 11.50 -14.06
C GLY A 141 -17.47 10.02 -14.32
N VAL A 142 -16.37 9.28 -14.49
CA VAL A 142 -16.46 7.83 -14.71
C VAL A 142 -17.22 7.18 -13.57
N THR A 143 -18.20 6.36 -13.97
CA THR A 143 -19.06 5.60 -13.06
C THR A 143 -19.10 4.16 -13.53
N ILE A 144 -18.87 3.23 -12.61
CA ILE A 144 -18.94 1.79 -12.82
C ILE A 144 -19.87 1.24 -11.74
N VAL A 145 -20.84 0.42 -12.14
CA VAL A 145 -21.81 -0.21 -11.21
C VAL A 145 -21.78 -1.70 -11.48
N GLY A 146 -21.69 -2.53 -10.43
CA GLY A 146 -21.59 -3.99 -10.55
C GLY A 146 -20.23 -4.51 -10.11
N ALA A 147 -19.56 -5.28 -10.97
CA ALA A 147 -18.34 -6.01 -10.64
C ALA A 147 -17.22 -5.13 -10.07
N VAL A 148 -16.80 -5.41 -8.84
CA VAL A 148 -15.64 -4.77 -8.20
C VAL A 148 -14.35 -5.05 -8.98
N ARG A 149 -14.21 -6.25 -9.56
CA ARG A 149 -13.09 -6.57 -10.46
C ARG A 149 -13.03 -5.65 -11.68
N ALA A 150 -14.16 -5.24 -12.25
CA ALA A 150 -14.17 -4.28 -13.35
C ALA A 150 -13.77 -2.87 -12.88
N MET A 151 -14.07 -2.49 -11.63
CA MET A 151 -13.57 -1.25 -11.03
C MET A 151 -12.06 -1.29 -10.84
N ARG A 152 -11.52 -2.41 -10.33
CA ARG A 152 -10.08 -2.65 -10.19
C ARG A 152 -9.37 -2.56 -11.54
N ASP A 153 -9.88 -3.25 -12.55
CA ASP A 153 -9.33 -3.22 -13.91
C ASP A 153 -9.32 -1.81 -14.51
N TYR A 154 -10.33 -0.98 -14.21
CA TYR A 154 -10.33 0.43 -14.63
C TYR A 154 -9.24 1.24 -13.92
N VAL A 155 -9.12 1.10 -12.59
CA VAL A 155 -8.18 1.88 -11.77
C VAL A 155 -6.73 1.50 -12.10
N GLU A 156 -6.43 0.21 -12.25
CA GLU A 156 -5.07 -0.30 -12.48
C GLU A 156 -4.73 -0.45 -13.97
N GLY A 157 -5.73 -0.54 -14.85
CA GLY A 157 -5.58 -0.76 -16.28
C GLY A 157 -5.58 0.52 -17.12
N ASN A 158 -5.03 1.62 -16.61
CA ASN A 158 -4.97 2.92 -17.30
C ASN A 158 -6.33 3.49 -17.72
N GLY A 159 -7.38 3.29 -16.91
CA GLY A 159 -8.70 3.86 -17.16
C GLY A 159 -9.51 3.16 -18.25
N VAL A 160 -9.18 1.91 -18.59
CA VAL A 160 -9.91 1.13 -19.59
C VAL A 160 -10.85 0.13 -18.92
N MET A 161 -12.11 0.10 -19.34
CA MET A 161 -13.09 -0.91 -18.93
C MET A 161 -13.78 -1.50 -20.17
N HIS A 162 -14.07 -2.79 -20.15
CA HIS A 162 -14.85 -3.42 -21.22
C HIS A 162 -16.30 -2.96 -21.19
N GLU A 163 -16.84 -2.55 -22.33
CA GLU A 163 -18.23 -2.05 -22.50
C GLU A 163 -19.33 -3.04 -22.10
N ILE A 164 -19.00 -4.28 -21.79
CA ILE A 164 -19.98 -5.29 -21.38
C ILE A 164 -20.50 -5.05 -19.97
N PHE A 165 -19.73 -4.32 -19.14
CA PHE A 165 -20.08 -3.94 -17.77
C PHE A 165 -20.87 -2.62 -17.68
N ASN A 166 -21.31 -2.10 -18.83
CA ASN A 166 -22.08 -0.87 -18.88
C ASN A 166 -23.39 -0.97 -18.10
N TYR A 167 -23.73 0.11 -17.38
CA TYR A 167 -24.98 0.27 -16.66
C TYR A 167 -26.04 0.99 -17.51
N THR A 168 -27.27 1.01 -17.01
CA THR A 168 -28.43 1.69 -17.62
C THR A 168 -28.98 2.76 -16.67
N LEU A 169 -29.51 3.85 -17.22
CA LEU A 169 -30.27 4.84 -16.45
C LEU A 169 -31.70 4.34 -16.27
N ALA A 170 -32.02 3.79 -15.10
CA ALA A 170 -33.30 3.12 -14.85
C ALA A 170 -34.44 4.11 -14.55
N SER A 171 -34.17 5.14 -13.73
CA SER A 171 -35.13 6.19 -13.40
C SER A 171 -34.42 7.44 -12.93
N TYR A 172 -34.99 8.61 -13.21
CA TYR A 172 -34.46 9.87 -12.72
C TYR A 172 -35.52 10.96 -12.58
N ASN A 173 -35.29 11.89 -11.66
CA ASN A 173 -35.96 13.18 -11.53
C ASN A 173 -34.99 14.18 -10.86
N ASP A 174 -35.49 15.31 -10.37
CA ASP A 174 -34.69 16.36 -9.74
C ASP A 174 -34.19 16.04 -8.32
N THR A 175 -34.66 14.94 -7.73
CA THR A 175 -34.35 14.51 -6.36
C THR A 175 -33.83 13.08 -6.26
N SER A 176 -33.90 12.27 -7.32
CA SER A 176 -33.46 10.88 -7.32
C SER A 176 -32.98 10.44 -8.69
N VAL A 177 -31.89 9.69 -8.72
CA VAL A 177 -31.34 8.98 -9.88
C VAL A 177 -31.06 7.54 -9.49
N ARG A 178 -31.44 6.59 -10.34
CA ARG A 178 -31.11 5.17 -10.22
C ARG A 178 -30.34 4.71 -11.44
N LEU A 179 -29.11 4.27 -11.21
CA LEU A 179 -28.27 3.60 -12.18
C LEU A 179 -28.33 2.10 -11.91
N HIS A 180 -28.68 1.33 -12.93
CA HIS A 180 -28.92 -0.09 -12.81
C HIS A 180 -27.96 -0.90 -13.68
N ARG A 181 -27.30 -1.87 -13.07
CA ARG A 181 -26.50 -2.88 -13.75
C ARG A 181 -27.17 -4.25 -13.66
N GLN A 182 -27.62 -4.76 -14.80
CA GLN A 182 -28.07 -6.15 -14.94
C GLN A 182 -26.86 -7.04 -15.23
N TRP A 183 -26.77 -8.19 -14.56
CA TRP A 183 -25.68 -9.13 -14.78
C TRP A 183 -25.70 -9.79 -16.16
N ILE A 184 -24.52 -10.15 -16.66
CA ILE A 184 -24.32 -10.83 -17.95
C ILE A 184 -24.86 -12.25 -17.89
N ASN A 185 -25.75 -12.62 -18.84
CA ASN A 185 -26.18 -14.00 -19.13
C ASN A 185 -26.43 -14.88 -17.88
N THR A 186 -27.18 -14.37 -16.89
CA THR A 186 -27.46 -15.08 -15.64
C THR A 186 -28.05 -16.47 -15.87
N THR A 187 -27.53 -17.51 -15.21
CA THR A 187 -27.80 -18.94 -15.51
C THR A 187 -29.14 -19.50 -15.02
N SER A 188 -30.23 -18.73 -15.08
CA SER A 188 -31.57 -19.29 -14.83
C SER A 188 -32.61 -18.84 -15.86
N PRO A 189 -33.04 -19.75 -16.76
CA PRO A 189 -34.12 -19.50 -17.73
C PRO A 189 -35.51 -19.35 -17.08
N ALA A 190 -35.62 -19.52 -15.75
CA ALA A 190 -36.88 -19.48 -15.01
C ALA A 190 -36.94 -18.36 -13.95
N SER A 191 -35.96 -17.47 -13.91
CA SER A 191 -35.76 -16.55 -12.80
C SER A 191 -36.54 -15.25 -12.97
N SER A 192 -37.68 -15.15 -12.29
CA SER A 192 -38.28 -13.88 -11.85
C SER A 192 -37.42 -13.14 -10.80
N THR A 193 -36.18 -13.58 -10.55
CA THR A 193 -35.21 -12.96 -9.64
C THR A 193 -34.18 -12.16 -10.44
N TYR A 194 -34.28 -10.85 -10.33
CA TYR A 194 -33.42 -9.86 -10.97
C TYR A 194 -32.06 -9.82 -10.24
N LYS A 195 -31.01 -10.39 -10.83
CA LYS A 195 -29.63 -10.25 -10.33
C LYS A 195 -28.96 -9.03 -10.97
N GLY A 196 -28.48 -8.15 -10.12
CA GLY A 196 -27.92 -6.88 -10.54
C GLY A 196 -27.43 -6.07 -9.34
N ALA A 197 -26.86 -4.92 -9.66
CA ALA A 197 -26.49 -3.91 -8.68
C ALA A 197 -27.16 -2.59 -9.05
N ASP A 198 -27.55 -1.82 -8.04
CA ASP A 198 -28.10 -0.49 -8.21
C ASP A 198 -27.27 0.53 -7.44
N LEU A 199 -27.01 1.67 -8.08
CA LEU A 199 -26.51 2.89 -7.46
C LEU A 199 -27.63 3.94 -7.48
N TYR A 200 -28.05 4.39 -6.31
CA TYR A 200 -28.99 5.49 -6.14
C TYR A 200 -28.25 6.74 -5.68
N LEU A 201 -28.59 7.87 -6.28
CA LEU A 201 -28.32 9.20 -5.75
C LEU A 201 -29.66 9.83 -5.40
N THR A 202 -29.89 10.17 -4.13
CA THR A 202 -31.15 10.75 -3.66
C THR A 202 -30.91 11.98 -2.81
N VAL A 203 -31.62 13.07 -3.05
CA VAL A 203 -31.55 14.28 -2.23
C VAL A 203 -32.39 14.08 -0.96
N PRO A 204 -31.79 14.05 0.25
CA PRO A 204 -32.54 13.89 1.50
C PRO A 204 -33.51 15.07 1.72
N SER A 205 -34.63 14.81 2.40
CA SER A 205 -35.58 15.87 2.77
C SER A 205 -34.89 16.96 3.60
N GLY A 206 -34.99 18.21 3.15
CA GLY A 206 -34.36 19.36 3.79
C GLY A 206 -32.96 19.69 3.29
N SER A 207 -32.36 18.84 2.44
CA SER A 207 -31.16 19.22 1.70
C SER A 207 -31.49 20.22 0.61
N PRO A 208 -30.66 21.26 0.39
CA PRO A 208 -30.92 22.24 -0.65
C PRO A 208 -30.30 21.84 -2.01
N ALA A 209 -29.76 20.62 -2.14
CA ALA A 209 -29.24 20.08 -3.39
C ALA A 209 -30.36 19.73 -4.38
N ARG A 210 -30.02 19.66 -5.67
CA ARG A 210 -30.89 19.13 -6.73
C ARG A 210 -30.06 18.34 -7.74
N LEU A 211 -30.69 17.36 -8.39
CA LEU A 211 -30.07 16.56 -9.45
C LEU A 211 -30.54 17.07 -10.82
N SER A 212 -29.63 17.17 -11.78
CA SER A 212 -29.95 17.47 -13.18
C SER A 212 -29.39 16.37 -14.07
N VAL A 213 -30.24 15.71 -14.85
CA VAL A 213 -29.88 14.50 -15.60
C VAL A 213 -30.19 14.71 -17.07
N THR A 214 -29.17 14.57 -17.90
CA THR A 214 -29.29 14.50 -19.35
C THR A 214 -29.09 13.05 -19.79
N PRO A 215 -30.16 12.36 -20.23
CA PRO A 215 -30.02 10.98 -20.70
C PRO A 215 -29.04 10.84 -21.86
N GLY A 216 -28.36 9.69 -21.92
CA GLY A 216 -27.51 9.32 -23.04
C GLY A 216 -28.27 9.14 -24.36
N SER A 217 -27.54 9.12 -25.48
CA SER A 217 -28.14 8.89 -26.80
C SER A 217 -28.51 7.42 -27.03
N ASN A 218 -29.72 7.17 -27.54
CA ASN A 218 -30.16 5.83 -27.94
C ASN A 218 -29.47 5.43 -29.26
N GLY A 219 -28.28 4.81 -29.18
CA GLY A 219 -27.66 4.15 -30.35
C GLY A 219 -26.13 4.21 -30.44
N THR A 220 -25.49 5.09 -29.66
CA THR A 220 -24.05 5.10 -29.39
C THR A 220 -23.93 5.14 -27.88
N TRP A 221 -23.17 4.25 -27.24
CA TRP A 221 -23.12 4.16 -25.77
C TRP A 221 -22.49 5.42 -25.16
N THR A 222 -23.30 6.47 -25.00
CA THR A 222 -22.96 7.71 -24.30
C THR A 222 -23.56 7.61 -22.90
N PRO A 223 -22.77 7.59 -21.82
CA PRO A 223 -23.32 7.58 -20.47
C PRO A 223 -24.15 8.85 -20.21
N PRO A 224 -25.16 8.81 -19.32
CA PRO A 224 -25.94 9.99 -18.97
C PRO A 224 -25.05 11.03 -18.27
N THR A 225 -25.29 12.31 -18.53
CA THR A 225 -24.69 13.39 -17.73
C THR A 225 -25.54 13.61 -16.50
N ILE A 226 -24.94 13.48 -15.31
CA ILE A 226 -25.63 13.65 -14.02
C ILE A 226 -24.91 14.73 -13.23
N ASP A 227 -25.61 15.82 -12.97
CA ASP A 227 -25.09 16.96 -12.22
C ASP A 227 -25.74 17.04 -10.85
N ILE A 228 -24.90 17.28 -9.84
CA ILE A 228 -25.29 17.61 -8.47
C ILE A 228 -25.15 19.11 -8.34
N LEU A 229 -26.27 19.81 -8.16
CA LEU A 229 -26.31 21.25 -8.07
C LEU A 229 -26.60 21.66 -6.62
N VAL A 230 -25.76 22.51 -6.06
CA VAL A 230 -25.89 23.07 -4.72
C VAL A 230 -26.27 24.57 -4.83
N PRO A 231 -26.91 25.17 -3.82
CA PRO A 231 -27.24 26.59 -3.86
C PRO A 231 -25.98 27.46 -3.82
N GLY A 232 -25.97 28.56 -4.60
CA GLY A 232 -24.91 29.56 -4.51
C GLY A 232 -24.86 30.26 -3.15
N GLY A 233 -23.69 30.81 -2.79
CA GLY A 233 -23.50 31.58 -1.55
C GLY A 233 -22.88 30.81 -0.37
N GLY A 234 -22.17 29.70 -0.62
CA GLY A 234 -21.46 28.94 0.42
C GLY A 234 -22.34 27.99 1.24
N GLN A 235 -23.49 27.58 0.70
CA GLN A 235 -24.32 26.53 1.31
C GLN A 235 -23.97 25.17 0.74
N ASN A 236 -23.76 24.20 1.62
CA ASN A 236 -23.49 22.83 1.20
C ASN A 236 -24.79 22.11 0.81
N GLY A 237 -24.71 21.28 -0.23
CA GLY A 237 -25.75 20.33 -0.58
C GLY A 237 -25.44 18.95 -0.01
N THR A 238 -26.48 18.14 0.22
CA THR A 238 -26.33 16.76 0.70
C THR A 238 -27.01 15.81 -0.28
N VAL A 239 -26.32 14.75 -0.69
CA VAL A 239 -26.87 13.70 -1.53
C VAL A 239 -26.62 12.36 -0.83
N ARG A 240 -27.69 11.58 -0.66
CA ARG A 240 -27.61 10.19 -0.22
C ARG A 240 -27.19 9.31 -1.37
N VAL A 241 -26.07 8.63 -1.20
CA VAL A 241 -25.65 7.51 -2.03
C VAL A 241 -26.21 6.24 -1.42
N THR A 242 -26.75 5.34 -2.24
CA THR A 242 -27.14 3.99 -1.81
C THR A 242 -26.69 2.99 -2.86
N VAL A 243 -25.93 1.97 -2.45
CA VAL A 243 -25.43 0.90 -3.32
C VAL A 243 -25.93 -0.42 -2.76
N VAL A 244 -26.65 -1.17 -3.58
CA VAL A 244 -27.33 -2.39 -3.17
C VAL A 244 -27.26 -3.46 -4.26
N THR A 245 -27.34 -4.72 -3.83
CA THR A 245 -27.32 -5.90 -4.69
C THR A 245 -28.33 -6.93 -4.18
N ASN A 246 -28.76 -7.84 -5.06
CA ASN A 246 -29.60 -8.98 -4.70
C ASN A 246 -28.77 -10.24 -4.38
N GLU A 247 -27.55 -10.04 -3.88
CA GLU A 247 -26.65 -11.13 -3.50
C GLU A 247 -26.72 -11.43 -2.02
N THR A 248 -26.37 -12.66 -1.66
CA THR A 248 -26.44 -13.10 -0.26
C THR A 248 -25.25 -12.53 0.50
N SER A 249 -25.54 -11.78 1.58
CA SER A 249 -24.53 -11.30 2.51
C SER A 249 -23.83 -12.46 3.22
N LEU A 250 -22.53 -12.31 3.43
CA LEU A 250 -21.71 -13.31 4.10
C LEU A 250 -21.84 -13.21 5.63
N MET A 251 -21.85 -14.34 6.32
CA MET A 251 -21.85 -14.37 7.78
C MET A 251 -20.44 -14.11 8.31
N GLY A 252 -20.24 -12.94 8.92
CA GLY A 252 -18.95 -12.55 9.51
C GLY A 252 -18.57 -13.32 10.77
N LEU A 253 -17.27 -13.43 11.03
CA LEU A 253 -16.71 -13.81 12.33
C LEU A 253 -16.38 -12.55 13.11
N ASP A 254 -17.12 -12.27 14.18
CA ASP A 254 -16.80 -11.16 15.09
C ASP A 254 -15.57 -11.50 15.95
N THR A 255 -14.93 -10.51 16.56
CA THR A 255 -13.65 -10.67 17.27
C THR A 255 -13.67 -11.79 18.33
N GLN A 256 -14.79 -11.98 19.03
CA GLN A 256 -14.95 -13.03 20.05
C GLN A 256 -15.07 -14.44 19.46
N ARG A 257 -15.55 -14.56 18.21
CA ARG A 257 -15.60 -15.84 17.48
C ARG A 257 -14.32 -16.09 16.70
N LEU A 258 -13.60 -15.03 16.33
CA LEU A 258 -12.36 -15.09 15.58
C LEU A 258 -11.17 -15.47 16.48
N PHE A 259 -10.97 -14.74 17.58
CA PHE A 259 -9.81 -14.88 18.46
C PHE A 259 -10.14 -15.62 19.76
N LEU A 260 -9.15 -16.30 20.31
CA LEU A 260 -9.22 -16.88 21.65
C LEU A 260 -9.30 -15.77 22.73
N PRO A 261 -9.97 -16.00 23.87
CA PRO A 261 -9.96 -15.06 24.98
C PRO A 261 -8.58 -15.06 25.68
N GLU A 262 -8.19 -13.92 26.26
CA GLU A 262 -6.89 -13.76 26.96
C GLU A 262 -6.67 -14.87 28.00
N SER A 263 -7.68 -15.24 28.81
CA SER A 263 -7.58 -16.28 29.84
C SER A 263 -7.36 -17.73 29.36
N THR A 264 -7.12 -17.95 28.07
CA THR A 264 -6.83 -19.29 27.52
C THR A 264 -5.51 -19.82 28.07
N ASN A 265 -5.47 -21.06 28.56
CA ASN A 265 -4.22 -21.68 29.01
C ASN A 265 -3.17 -21.66 27.88
N GLY A 266 -2.01 -21.04 28.08
CA GLY A 266 -0.98 -20.90 27.06
C GLY A 266 0.33 -20.28 27.56
N SER A 267 1.28 -20.04 26.66
CA SER A 267 2.54 -19.35 26.98
C SER A 267 2.30 -17.88 27.33
N GLN A 268 3.23 -17.25 28.05
CA GLN A 268 3.15 -15.82 28.34
C GLN A 268 3.13 -14.98 27.04
N ALA A 269 3.87 -15.40 26.01
CA ALA A 269 3.85 -14.74 24.71
C ALA A 269 2.47 -14.85 24.04
N LEU A 270 1.80 -16.00 24.12
CA LEU A 270 0.43 -16.14 23.62
C LEU A 270 -0.52 -15.20 24.37
N GLN A 271 -0.41 -15.10 25.70
CA GLN A 271 -1.21 -14.16 26.49
C GLN A 271 -1.02 -12.71 26.04
N THR A 272 0.23 -12.31 25.82
CA THR A 272 0.56 -10.98 25.29
C THR A 272 -0.03 -10.75 23.89
N ALA A 273 0.07 -11.73 23.00
CA ALA A 273 -0.48 -11.64 21.65
C ALA A 273 -2.02 -11.54 21.65
N LEU A 274 -2.70 -12.23 22.57
CA LEU A 274 -4.16 -12.21 22.69
C LEU A 274 -4.72 -10.90 23.25
N GLN A 275 -3.87 -10.02 23.79
CA GLN A 275 -4.31 -8.84 24.51
C GLN A 275 -5.18 -7.91 23.64
N GLY A 276 -6.41 -7.66 24.08
CA GLY A 276 -7.39 -6.80 23.41
C GLY A 276 -7.94 -7.35 22.09
N LEU A 277 -7.57 -8.57 21.67
CA LEU A 277 -8.04 -9.14 20.39
C LEU A 277 -9.50 -9.57 20.46
N ALA A 278 -9.86 -10.50 21.36
CA ALA A 278 -11.20 -11.07 21.44
C ALA A 278 -12.27 -10.03 21.83
N ASP A 279 -11.93 -9.13 22.75
CA ASP A 279 -12.85 -8.09 23.24
C ASP A 279 -12.98 -6.91 22.27
N GLY A 280 -12.16 -6.88 21.20
CA GLY A 280 -12.22 -5.87 20.15
C GLY A 280 -11.70 -4.50 20.60
N GLU A 281 -10.86 -4.43 21.63
CA GLU A 281 -10.15 -3.20 22.00
C GLU A 281 -9.02 -2.87 20.99
N ASN A 282 -8.48 -3.90 20.33
CA ASN A 282 -7.47 -3.76 19.30
C ASN A 282 -8.11 -3.42 17.93
N GLU A 283 -7.70 -2.30 17.31
CA GLU A 283 -8.23 -1.86 16.01
C GLU A 283 -7.85 -2.81 14.86
N ALA A 284 -6.66 -3.40 14.88
CA ALA A 284 -6.26 -4.40 13.88
C ALA A 284 -7.10 -5.69 14.02
N ALA A 285 -7.50 -6.07 15.23
CA ALA A 285 -8.43 -7.20 15.43
C ALA A 285 -9.80 -6.95 14.76
N LYS A 286 -10.33 -5.72 14.81
CA LYS A 286 -11.54 -5.33 14.09
C LYS A 286 -11.37 -5.42 12.58
N GLN A 287 -10.20 -5.06 12.06
CA GLN A 287 -9.89 -5.11 10.63
C GLN A 287 -9.82 -6.55 10.12
N VAL A 288 -9.13 -7.46 10.84
CA VAL A 288 -9.15 -8.91 10.51
C VAL A 288 -10.54 -9.49 10.64
N SER A 289 -11.28 -9.13 11.68
CA SER A 289 -12.68 -9.52 11.87
C SER A 289 -13.50 -9.19 10.63
N PHE A 290 -13.35 -8.00 10.03
CA PHE A 290 -14.07 -7.63 8.80
C PHE A 290 -13.72 -8.52 7.59
N LEU A 291 -12.48 -8.99 7.47
CA LEU A 291 -12.00 -9.83 6.37
C LEU A 291 -12.32 -11.33 6.55
N THR A 292 -12.92 -11.73 7.66
CA THR A 292 -13.15 -13.14 8.00
C THR A 292 -14.63 -13.48 8.10
N TYR A 293 -15.03 -14.54 7.38
CA TYR A 293 -16.40 -15.02 7.29
C TYR A 293 -16.44 -16.53 7.52
N ALA A 294 -17.61 -17.05 7.88
CA ALA A 294 -17.81 -18.48 8.15
C ALA A 294 -17.52 -19.37 6.92
N ASP A 295 -17.68 -18.84 5.71
CA ASP A 295 -17.53 -19.61 4.46
C ASP A 295 -16.18 -19.38 3.75
N LYS A 296 -15.47 -18.30 4.09
CA LYS A 296 -14.19 -17.90 3.49
C LYS A 296 -13.56 -16.72 4.22
N PHE A 297 -12.24 -16.58 4.10
CA PHE A 297 -11.57 -15.32 4.36
C PHE A 297 -11.38 -14.55 3.04
N THR A 298 -11.39 -13.22 3.10
CA THR A 298 -11.12 -12.36 1.94
C THR A 298 -9.71 -11.79 2.03
N ALA A 299 -9.02 -11.63 0.90
CA ALA A 299 -7.62 -11.19 0.89
C ALA A 299 -7.42 -9.77 1.42
N GLY A 300 -8.34 -8.85 1.13
CA GLY A 300 -8.15 -7.44 1.51
C GLY A 300 -9.40 -6.59 1.38
N GLY A 301 -9.17 -5.27 1.33
CA GLY A 301 -10.17 -4.25 1.05
C GLY A 301 -10.74 -4.37 -0.36
N TRP A 302 -11.34 -3.29 -0.86
CA TRP A 302 -12.20 -3.29 -2.03
C TRP A 302 -11.55 -3.95 -3.26
N ARG A 303 -10.22 -3.88 -3.42
CA ARG A 303 -9.51 -4.51 -4.55
C ARG A 303 -9.53 -6.03 -4.48
N PHE A 304 -9.40 -6.59 -3.29
CA PHE A 304 -9.32 -8.03 -3.03
C PHE A 304 -10.38 -8.53 -2.03
N LEU A 305 -11.57 -7.92 -2.03
CA LEU A 305 -12.69 -8.24 -1.14
C LEU A 305 -13.41 -9.53 -1.56
N THR A 306 -12.63 -10.56 -1.89
CA THR A 306 -13.04 -11.89 -2.35
C THR A 306 -12.04 -12.95 -1.84
N TYR A 307 -12.34 -14.23 -2.02
CA TYR A 307 -11.48 -15.32 -1.55
C TYR A 307 -10.13 -15.35 -2.29
N PHE A 308 -9.07 -15.48 -1.50
CA PHE A 308 -7.72 -15.85 -1.96
C PHE A 308 -7.17 -16.97 -1.07
N GLY A 309 -6.96 -18.16 -1.64
CA GLY A 309 -6.57 -19.36 -0.89
C GLY A 309 -5.17 -19.28 -0.31
N ARG A 310 -4.21 -18.84 -1.13
CA ARG A 310 -2.81 -18.62 -0.72
C ARG A 310 -2.74 -17.67 0.47
N ASP A 311 -3.33 -16.49 0.31
CA ASP A 311 -3.30 -15.40 1.27
C ASP A 311 -3.97 -15.82 2.58
N SER A 312 -5.10 -16.55 2.48
CA SER A 312 -5.77 -17.15 3.63
C SER A 312 -4.87 -18.13 4.38
N LEU A 313 -4.16 -19.01 3.68
CA LEU A 313 -3.31 -20.03 4.30
C LEU A 313 -2.02 -19.44 4.91
N ILE A 314 -1.42 -18.43 4.27
CA ILE A 314 -0.26 -17.70 4.82
C ILE A 314 -0.66 -16.93 6.07
N ALA A 315 -1.76 -16.16 6.01
CA ALA A 315 -2.28 -15.43 7.17
C ALA A 315 -2.65 -16.40 8.30
N LEU A 316 -3.32 -17.50 7.95
CA LEU A 316 -3.71 -18.53 8.90
C LEU A 316 -2.47 -19.12 9.59
N ARG A 317 -1.38 -19.42 8.89
CA ARG A 317 -0.17 -19.98 9.52
C ARG A 317 0.40 -19.10 10.63
N LEU A 318 0.40 -17.78 10.44
CA LEU A 318 0.93 -16.81 11.42
C LEU A 318 -0.07 -16.52 12.54
N LEU A 319 -1.36 -16.47 12.24
CA LEU A 319 -2.42 -16.16 13.22
C LEU A 319 -2.93 -17.39 13.98
N MET A 320 -2.76 -18.61 13.46
CA MET A 320 -3.42 -19.82 13.96
C MET A 320 -3.39 -19.97 15.48
N PRO A 321 -2.25 -19.73 16.18
CA PRO A 321 -2.21 -19.88 17.63
C PRO A 321 -3.17 -18.96 18.38
N THR A 322 -3.56 -17.81 17.81
CA THR A 322 -4.47 -16.84 18.43
C THR A 322 -5.95 -17.05 18.05
N LEU A 323 -6.23 -17.92 17.06
CA LEU A 323 -7.56 -18.11 16.50
C LEU A 323 -8.35 -19.23 17.21
N THR A 324 -9.67 -19.13 17.16
CA THR A 324 -10.58 -20.21 17.62
C THR A 324 -10.61 -21.37 16.62
N SER A 325 -11.05 -22.56 17.07
CA SER A 325 -11.29 -23.71 16.18
C SER A 325 -12.29 -23.40 15.05
N GLU A 326 -13.31 -22.58 15.33
CA GLU A 326 -14.31 -22.19 14.33
C GLU A 326 -13.69 -21.36 13.20
N ALA A 327 -12.86 -20.37 13.56
CA ALA A 327 -12.18 -19.54 12.59
C ALA A 327 -11.20 -20.34 11.72
N ILE A 328 -10.39 -21.20 12.35
CA ILE A 328 -9.42 -22.05 11.64
C ILE A 328 -10.13 -22.99 10.67
N GLU A 329 -11.17 -23.68 11.10
CA GLU A 329 -11.92 -24.61 10.25
C GLU A 329 -12.72 -23.90 9.14
N SER A 330 -13.14 -22.65 9.34
CA SER A 330 -13.78 -21.84 8.29
C SER A 330 -12.79 -21.57 7.15
N ALA A 331 -11.55 -21.20 7.48
CA ALA A 331 -10.50 -20.97 6.49
C ALA A 331 -10.09 -22.27 5.77
N LEU A 332 -9.83 -23.34 6.53
CA LEU A 332 -9.44 -24.65 5.95
C LEU A 332 -10.55 -25.23 5.07
N GLY A 333 -11.80 -25.18 5.53
CA GLY A 333 -12.96 -25.63 4.77
C GLY A 333 -13.11 -24.86 3.46
N ALA A 334 -12.98 -23.53 3.50
CA ALA A 334 -13.08 -22.68 2.31
C ALA A 334 -12.09 -23.05 1.20
N VAL A 335 -10.86 -23.47 1.58
CA VAL A 335 -9.83 -23.94 0.64
C VAL A 335 -10.19 -25.30 0.05
N ILE A 336 -10.57 -26.26 0.91
CA ILE A 336 -10.96 -27.62 0.49
C ILE A 336 -12.16 -27.58 -0.47
N GLU A 337 -13.16 -26.76 -0.18
CA GLU A 337 -14.36 -26.55 -1.00
C GLU A 337 -14.05 -26.07 -2.42
N ARG A 338 -12.90 -25.42 -2.65
CA ARG A 338 -12.52 -24.85 -3.95
C ARG A 338 -11.43 -25.64 -4.68
N ALA A 339 -11.05 -26.82 -4.17
CA ALA A 339 -10.16 -27.73 -4.87
C ALA A 339 -10.81 -28.22 -6.18
N ASN A 340 -10.03 -28.37 -7.24
CA ASN A 340 -10.52 -28.94 -8.49
C ASN A 340 -10.49 -30.48 -8.47
N THR A 341 -10.89 -31.09 -9.60
CA THR A 341 -10.93 -32.55 -9.75
C THR A 341 -9.56 -33.21 -9.78
N THR A 342 -8.49 -32.48 -10.10
CA THR A 342 -7.11 -33.00 -10.03
C THR A 342 -6.56 -32.97 -8.61
N GLY A 343 -7.13 -32.16 -7.71
CA GLY A 343 -6.60 -31.89 -6.37
C GLY A 343 -5.86 -30.56 -6.24
N ALA A 344 -5.71 -29.79 -7.31
CA ALA A 344 -5.13 -28.45 -7.23
C ALA A 344 -6.08 -27.48 -6.50
N LEU A 345 -5.50 -26.53 -5.79
CA LEU A 345 -6.21 -25.61 -4.90
C LEU A 345 -6.41 -24.25 -5.56
N CYS A 346 -7.59 -23.68 -5.37
CA CYS A 346 -7.96 -22.38 -5.92
C CYS A 346 -7.14 -21.27 -5.25
N HIS A 347 -6.45 -20.49 -6.08
CA HIS A 347 -5.77 -19.27 -5.67
C HIS A 347 -6.77 -18.12 -5.48
N GLU A 348 -7.52 -17.73 -6.51
CA GLU A 348 -8.48 -16.61 -6.47
C GLU A 348 -9.84 -17.11 -6.96
N GLU A 349 -10.92 -16.71 -6.27
CA GLU A 349 -12.27 -16.90 -6.80
C GLU A 349 -12.77 -15.65 -7.52
N THR A 350 -13.35 -15.86 -8.68
CA THR A 350 -14.12 -14.86 -9.42
C THR A 350 -15.60 -15.22 -9.33
N ILE A 351 -16.39 -14.32 -8.76
CA ILE A 351 -17.83 -14.49 -8.54
C ILE A 351 -18.63 -13.32 -9.15
N GLY A 352 -19.95 -13.49 -9.15
CA GLY A 352 -20.88 -12.45 -9.60
C GLY A 352 -20.80 -12.15 -11.10
N ASP A 353 -21.02 -10.89 -11.46
CA ASP A 353 -21.09 -10.45 -12.86
C ASP A 353 -19.78 -10.68 -13.63
N TYR A 354 -18.63 -10.56 -12.95
CA TYR A 354 -17.33 -10.79 -13.58
C TYR A 354 -17.09 -12.27 -13.92
N ALA A 355 -17.68 -13.21 -13.17
CA ALA A 355 -17.58 -14.63 -13.49
C ALA A 355 -18.23 -14.95 -14.85
N SER A 356 -19.35 -14.31 -15.17
CA SER A 356 -19.96 -14.41 -16.50
C SER A 356 -19.04 -13.92 -17.62
N PHE A 357 -18.31 -12.82 -17.39
CA PHE A 357 -17.35 -12.30 -18.35
C PHE A 357 -16.20 -13.27 -18.60
N VAL A 358 -15.59 -13.81 -17.53
CA VAL A 358 -14.53 -14.82 -17.64
C VAL A 358 -15.03 -16.08 -18.33
N ASN A 359 -16.22 -16.56 -18.01
CA ASN A 359 -16.82 -17.73 -18.65
C ASN A 359 -17.07 -17.52 -20.15
N ILE A 360 -17.47 -16.32 -20.58
CA ILE A 360 -17.57 -15.97 -22.01
C ILE A 360 -16.20 -16.03 -22.69
N GLN A 361 -15.16 -15.44 -22.09
CA GLN A 361 -13.80 -15.47 -22.63
C GLN A 361 -13.26 -16.90 -22.76
N ASN A 362 -13.67 -17.79 -21.85
CA ASN A 362 -13.32 -19.21 -21.87
C ASN A 362 -14.23 -20.05 -22.80
N ASN A 363 -15.04 -19.43 -23.67
CA ASN A 363 -16.00 -20.10 -24.56
C ASN A 363 -17.02 -20.99 -23.83
N ARG A 364 -17.37 -20.61 -22.59
CA ARG A 364 -18.31 -21.29 -21.69
C ARG A 364 -19.41 -20.36 -21.23
N SER A 365 -19.98 -19.58 -22.15
CA SER A 365 -21.09 -18.66 -21.86
C SER A 365 -22.33 -19.37 -21.28
N ASP A 366 -22.46 -20.68 -21.47
CA ASP A 366 -23.47 -21.55 -20.84
C ASP A 366 -23.38 -21.58 -19.31
N LEU A 367 -22.21 -21.29 -18.74
CA LEU A 367 -22.00 -21.25 -17.29
C LEU A 367 -22.52 -19.95 -16.65
N GLY A 368 -22.73 -18.88 -17.41
CA GLY A 368 -23.15 -17.57 -16.91
C GLY A 368 -22.36 -17.17 -15.66
N ASN A 369 -23.05 -16.81 -14.58
CA ASN A 369 -22.43 -16.31 -13.35
C ASN A 369 -21.95 -17.43 -12.39
N GLN A 370 -21.77 -18.66 -12.87
CA GLN A 370 -21.12 -19.70 -12.06
C GLN A 370 -19.69 -19.25 -11.72
N PRO A 371 -19.23 -19.42 -10.46
CA PRO A 371 -17.89 -19.02 -10.05
C PRO A 371 -16.80 -19.59 -10.94
N PHE A 372 -15.81 -18.78 -11.25
CA PHE A 372 -14.56 -19.21 -11.86
C PHE A 372 -13.48 -19.25 -10.79
N TYR A 373 -12.73 -20.35 -10.74
CA TYR A 373 -11.65 -20.57 -9.78
C TYR A 373 -10.32 -20.59 -10.54
N ASP A 374 -9.39 -19.70 -10.16
CA ASP A 374 -8.05 -19.66 -10.74
C ASP A 374 -7.13 -20.62 -9.99
N TYR A 375 -6.38 -21.45 -10.73
CA TYR A 375 -5.48 -22.47 -10.19
C TYR A 375 -4.02 -22.20 -10.56
N LYS A 376 -3.68 -21.08 -11.18
CA LYS A 376 -2.32 -20.86 -11.74
C LYS A 376 -1.20 -20.84 -10.70
N MET A 377 -1.48 -20.44 -9.45
CA MET A 377 -0.47 -20.34 -8.41
C MET A 377 -0.10 -21.72 -7.83
N ILE A 378 1.16 -22.12 -7.98
CA ILE A 378 1.65 -23.45 -7.62
C ILE A 378 1.97 -23.60 -6.13
N ASP A 379 2.21 -22.49 -5.43
CA ASP A 379 2.45 -22.42 -3.98
C ASP A 379 1.17 -22.71 -3.18
N THR A 380 0.01 -22.26 -3.69
CA THR A 380 -1.31 -22.45 -3.09
C THR A 380 -1.59 -23.94 -2.86
N ASP A 381 -1.21 -24.79 -3.82
CA ASP A 381 -1.39 -26.25 -3.78
C ASP A 381 -0.67 -26.90 -2.57
N LEU A 382 0.37 -26.27 -2.04
CA LEU A 382 1.31 -26.87 -1.07
C LEU A 382 1.12 -26.37 0.36
N LEU A 383 0.31 -25.33 0.58
CA LEU A 383 0.14 -24.68 1.88
C LEU A 383 -0.93 -25.33 2.79
N LEU A 384 -1.90 -26.06 2.21
CA LEU A 384 -3.03 -26.63 2.95
C LEU A 384 -2.59 -27.72 3.95
N LEU A 385 -1.76 -28.66 3.50
CA LEU A 385 -1.35 -29.80 4.31
C LEU A 385 -0.49 -29.36 5.52
N PRO A 386 0.50 -28.46 5.37
CA PRO A 386 1.19 -27.87 6.52
C PRO A 386 0.25 -27.17 7.51
N ALA A 387 -0.73 -26.40 7.03
CA ALA A 387 -1.70 -25.75 7.90
C ALA A 387 -2.56 -26.77 8.68
N MET A 388 -2.99 -27.85 8.04
CA MET A 388 -3.74 -28.93 8.70
C MET A 388 -2.90 -29.70 9.72
N SER A 389 -1.65 -30.01 9.40
CA SER A 389 -0.72 -30.67 10.32
C SER A 389 -0.53 -29.82 11.58
N HIS A 390 -0.25 -28.52 11.41
CA HIS A 390 -0.13 -27.59 12.53
C HIS A 390 -1.40 -27.55 13.39
N TYR A 391 -2.57 -27.43 12.75
CA TYR A 391 -3.84 -27.36 13.45
C TYR A 391 -4.16 -28.63 14.26
N PHE A 392 -4.10 -29.81 13.65
CA PHE A 392 -4.56 -31.06 14.27
C PHE A 392 -3.55 -31.68 15.21
N LEU A 393 -2.25 -31.49 14.97
CA LEU A 393 -1.19 -32.19 15.69
C LEU A 393 -0.52 -31.31 16.75
N GLU A 394 -0.46 -29.99 16.54
CA GLU A 394 0.37 -29.09 17.37
C GLU A 394 -0.47 -28.14 18.24
N LEU A 395 -1.67 -27.76 17.78
CA LEU A 395 -2.53 -26.81 18.50
C LEU A 395 -3.63 -27.49 19.34
N PRO A 396 -3.86 -27.03 20.60
CA PRO A 396 -5.00 -27.46 21.40
C PRO A 396 -6.35 -27.29 20.69
N GLN A 397 -6.47 -26.26 19.84
CA GLN A 397 -7.67 -25.92 19.09
C GLN A 397 -8.11 -27.01 18.10
N GLY A 398 -7.21 -27.89 17.63
CA GLY A 398 -7.53 -28.98 16.70
C GLY A 398 -7.66 -30.35 17.35
N SER A 399 -7.26 -30.49 18.62
CA SER A 399 -7.26 -31.76 19.33
C SER A 399 -8.67 -32.41 19.36
N GLY A 400 -8.77 -33.63 18.83
CA GLY A 400 -10.02 -34.40 18.79
C GLY A 400 -11.06 -33.94 17.76
N ARG A 401 -10.72 -33.00 16.86
CA ARG A 401 -11.67 -32.44 15.88
C ARG A 401 -11.58 -33.03 14.47
N ALA A 402 -10.46 -33.67 14.14
CA ALA A 402 -10.17 -34.18 12.81
C ALA A 402 -11.32 -35.01 12.19
N GLN A 403 -11.82 -36.02 12.91
CA GLN A 403 -12.88 -36.90 12.41
C GLN A 403 -14.15 -36.13 12.02
N GLN A 404 -14.57 -35.17 12.86
CA GLN A 404 -15.77 -34.36 12.58
C GLN A 404 -15.54 -33.41 11.41
N PHE A 405 -14.35 -32.84 11.28
CA PHE A 405 -14.01 -31.92 10.19
C PHE A 405 -13.93 -32.66 8.85
N LEU A 406 -13.21 -33.79 8.81
CA LEU A 406 -12.94 -34.56 7.59
C LEU A 406 -14.16 -35.28 7.01
N SER A 407 -15.15 -35.61 7.85
CA SER A 407 -16.41 -36.26 7.43
C SER A 407 -17.45 -35.28 6.86
N ARG A 408 -17.17 -33.97 6.84
CA ARG A 408 -18.07 -32.97 6.23
C ARG A 408 -18.16 -33.20 4.74
N ASN A 409 -19.39 -33.20 4.21
CA ASN A 409 -19.61 -33.15 2.77
C ASN A 409 -19.34 -31.75 2.26
N ALA A 410 -18.56 -31.65 1.18
CA ALA A 410 -18.39 -30.39 0.48
C ALA A 410 -19.70 -29.94 -0.16
N THR A 411 -19.87 -28.62 -0.22
CA THR A 411 -21.03 -27.94 -0.77
C THR A 411 -20.77 -27.41 -2.18
N LEU A 412 -19.51 -27.11 -2.51
CA LEU A 412 -19.07 -26.59 -3.80
C LEU A 412 -18.44 -27.67 -4.69
N GLN A 413 -18.12 -28.85 -4.14
CA GLN A 413 -17.52 -29.98 -4.84
C GLN A 413 -18.15 -31.30 -4.40
N ASN A 414 -17.98 -32.35 -5.20
CA ASN A 414 -18.43 -33.69 -4.84
C ASN A 414 -17.41 -34.39 -3.92
N GLY A 415 -17.92 -34.88 -2.79
CA GLY A 415 -17.21 -35.74 -1.84
C GLY A 415 -17.13 -35.15 -0.44
N THR A 416 -16.58 -35.93 0.49
CA THR A 416 -16.21 -35.45 1.83
C THR A 416 -14.90 -34.68 1.80
N TYR A 417 -14.61 -33.88 2.81
CA TYR A 417 -13.32 -33.19 2.95
C TYR A 417 -12.14 -34.18 2.92
N ALA A 418 -12.29 -35.36 3.53
CA ALA A 418 -11.30 -36.44 3.44
C ALA A 418 -11.04 -36.89 1.99
N GLU A 419 -12.09 -37.10 1.20
CA GLU A 419 -11.97 -37.54 -0.20
C GLU A 419 -11.32 -36.46 -1.08
N ILE A 420 -11.60 -35.18 -0.82
CA ILE A 420 -10.99 -34.06 -1.54
C ILE A 420 -9.50 -33.97 -1.20
N LEU A 421 -9.16 -34.05 0.09
CA LEU A 421 -7.78 -34.02 0.56
C LEU A 421 -6.96 -35.19 0.01
N ASN A 422 -7.56 -36.37 -0.11
CA ASN A 422 -6.91 -37.51 -0.75
C ASN A 422 -6.43 -37.16 -2.17
N ARG A 423 -7.28 -36.49 -2.97
CA ARG A 423 -6.91 -36.02 -4.33
C ARG A 423 -5.76 -35.02 -4.28
N THR A 424 -5.81 -34.04 -3.38
CA THR A 424 -4.75 -33.03 -3.21
C THR A 424 -3.41 -33.66 -2.81
N ILE A 425 -3.42 -34.66 -1.93
CA ILE A 425 -2.21 -35.37 -1.50
C ILE A 425 -1.57 -36.12 -2.66
N PHE A 426 -2.34 -36.95 -3.37
CA PHE A 426 -1.83 -37.68 -4.53
C PHE A 426 -1.32 -36.75 -5.62
N TYR A 427 -2.02 -35.64 -5.85
CA TYR A 427 -1.60 -34.61 -6.80
C TYR A 427 -0.25 -33.96 -6.43
N ASN A 428 -0.04 -33.61 -5.16
CA ASN A 428 1.23 -33.05 -4.70
C ASN A 428 2.36 -34.09 -4.74
N LEU A 429 2.09 -35.33 -4.35
CA LEU A 429 3.06 -36.43 -4.39
C LEU A 429 3.48 -36.75 -5.83
N GLU A 430 2.54 -36.83 -6.77
CA GLU A 430 2.81 -37.08 -8.20
C GLU A 430 3.72 -35.99 -8.79
N ARG A 431 3.50 -34.72 -8.43
CA ARG A 431 4.34 -33.59 -8.86
C ARG A 431 5.73 -33.61 -8.24
N ALA A 432 5.87 -34.11 -7.02
CA ALA A 432 7.14 -34.16 -6.30
C ALA A 432 8.00 -35.39 -6.69
N THR A 433 7.37 -36.47 -7.16
CA THR A 433 8.02 -37.76 -7.44
C THR A 433 9.13 -37.68 -8.49
N PRO A 434 9.01 -36.97 -9.64
CA PRO A 434 10.07 -36.92 -10.65
C PRO A 434 11.41 -36.40 -10.12
N PHE A 435 11.39 -35.39 -9.24
CA PHE A 435 12.61 -34.87 -8.61
C PHE A 435 13.22 -35.87 -7.64
N ALA A 436 12.39 -36.55 -6.85
CA ALA A 436 12.88 -37.58 -5.92
C ALA A 436 13.54 -38.75 -6.65
N GLN A 437 13.04 -39.12 -7.84
CA GLN A 437 13.66 -40.15 -8.69
C GLN A 437 14.96 -39.68 -9.36
N SER A 438 15.05 -38.39 -9.71
CA SER A 438 16.21 -37.79 -10.36
C SER A 438 16.32 -36.31 -9.98
N PRO A 439 17.17 -35.94 -8.99
CA PRO A 439 17.23 -34.60 -8.42
C PRO A 439 18.03 -33.65 -9.31
N VAL A 440 17.41 -33.22 -10.40
CA VAL A 440 17.95 -32.25 -11.37
C VAL A 440 16.96 -31.10 -11.54
N PHE A 441 17.45 -29.90 -11.91
CA PHE A 441 16.61 -28.70 -11.98
C PHE A 441 15.38 -28.86 -12.91
N SER A 442 15.48 -29.66 -13.97
CA SER A 442 14.37 -29.88 -14.91
C SER A 442 13.19 -30.65 -14.31
N ASN A 443 13.39 -31.29 -13.16
CA ASN A 443 12.35 -32.03 -12.43
C ASN A 443 11.79 -31.25 -11.24
N LEU A 444 12.27 -30.02 -10.99
CA LEU A 444 11.69 -29.12 -10.00
C LEU A 444 10.24 -28.74 -10.38
N VAL A 445 9.46 -28.31 -9.39
CA VAL A 445 8.12 -27.79 -9.62
C VAL A 445 8.23 -26.35 -10.12
N GLY A 446 8.06 -26.17 -11.43
CA GLY A 446 8.04 -24.85 -12.08
C GLY A 446 6.64 -24.28 -12.28
N LEU A 447 6.58 -23.06 -12.80
CA LEU A 447 5.32 -22.39 -13.16
C LEU A 447 4.49 -23.26 -14.13
N ARG A 448 3.16 -23.11 -14.08
CA ARG A 448 2.29 -23.85 -15.02
C ARG A 448 2.57 -23.42 -16.46
N GLN A 449 2.52 -24.38 -17.38
CA GLN A 449 2.79 -24.13 -18.80
C GLN A 449 1.91 -23.01 -19.36
N GLY A 450 2.54 -22.03 -20.02
CA GLY A 450 1.88 -20.87 -20.61
C GLY A 450 1.38 -19.82 -19.62
N GLN A 451 1.63 -19.99 -18.31
CA GLN A 451 1.32 -18.98 -17.30
C GLN A 451 2.56 -18.11 -17.03
N PRO A 452 2.45 -16.77 -17.12
CA PRO A 452 3.57 -15.88 -16.86
C PRO A 452 3.85 -15.71 -15.36
N VAL A 453 2.89 -16.10 -14.50
CA VAL A 453 2.95 -16.00 -13.04
C VAL A 453 2.39 -17.26 -12.42
N GLY A 454 2.87 -17.60 -11.21
CA GLY A 454 2.38 -18.77 -10.48
C GLY A 454 2.90 -18.86 -9.03
N ASN A 455 3.47 -17.80 -8.48
CA ASN A 455 4.03 -17.77 -7.12
C ASN A 455 3.40 -16.61 -6.34
N TRP A 456 3.63 -16.52 -5.04
CA TRP A 456 3.26 -15.35 -4.24
C TRP A 456 3.77 -14.05 -4.85
N ARG A 457 4.94 -14.09 -5.50
CA ARG A 457 5.48 -13.04 -6.37
C ARG A 457 4.72 -12.99 -7.70
N ASP A 458 3.46 -12.59 -7.64
CA ASP A 458 2.48 -12.70 -8.73
C ASP A 458 2.48 -11.56 -9.76
N SER A 459 3.56 -10.78 -9.83
CA SER A 459 3.85 -9.92 -10.98
C SER A 459 4.77 -10.63 -11.97
N ASN A 460 4.69 -10.28 -13.27
CA ASN A 460 5.45 -10.98 -14.33
C ASN A 460 6.95 -11.01 -14.06
N GLU A 461 7.46 -9.90 -13.52
CA GLU A 461 8.85 -9.68 -13.18
C GLU A 461 9.22 -10.14 -11.77
N GLY A 462 8.25 -10.53 -10.93
CA GLY A 462 8.48 -10.75 -9.50
C GLY A 462 9.46 -11.88 -9.17
N LEU A 463 9.62 -12.85 -10.07
CA LEU A 463 10.63 -13.91 -9.98
C LEU A 463 11.93 -13.59 -10.75
N GLY A 464 12.12 -12.35 -11.20
CA GLY A 464 13.17 -11.99 -12.16
C GLY A 464 13.01 -12.73 -13.48
N TYR A 465 11.77 -13.01 -13.88
CA TYR A 465 11.39 -13.85 -15.04
C TYR A 465 11.81 -15.33 -14.96
N GLY A 466 12.23 -15.82 -13.79
CA GLY A 466 12.51 -17.23 -13.59
C GLY A 466 11.27 -18.13 -13.60
N PHE A 467 11.50 -19.42 -13.77
CA PHE A 467 10.48 -20.45 -13.95
C PHE A 467 10.34 -21.40 -12.77
N TYR A 468 11.41 -21.67 -12.01
CA TYR A 468 11.38 -22.52 -10.82
C TYR A 468 11.57 -21.64 -9.56
N PRO A 469 10.52 -21.36 -8.77
CA PRO A 469 10.64 -20.51 -7.58
C PRO A 469 11.39 -21.20 -6.44
N PHE A 470 12.22 -20.47 -5.71
CA PHE A 470 13.01 -21.01 -4.60
C PHE A 470 12.17 -21.46 -3.40
N ASP A 471 11.21 -20.64 -2.95
CA ASP A 471 10.31 -20.94 -1.82
C ASP A 471 9.51 -22.23 -2.04
N VAL A 472 8.96 -22.40 -3.24
CA VAL A 472 8.17 -23.58 -3.62
C VAL A 472 9.01 -24.84 -3.49
N ASN A 473 10.20 -24.82 -4.08
CA ASN A 473 11.02 -26.01 -4.25
C ASN A 473 11.87 -26.35 -3.03
N SER A 474 12.30 -25.35 -2.26
CA SER A 474 13.13 -25.58 -1.06
C SER A 474 12.32 -25.68 0.23
N ALA A 475 11.13 -25.06 0.30
CA ALA A 475 10.32 -25.01 1.52
C ALA A 475 8.98 -25.73 1.37
N LEU A 476 8.15 -25.35 0.39
CA LEU A 476 6.73 -25.74 0.39
C LEU A 476 6.51 -27.19 -0.07
N VAL A 477 7.23 -27.67 -1.09
CA VAL A 477 7.16 -29.08 -1.51
C VAL A 477 7.55 -30.02 -0.37
N PRO A 478 8.75 -29.91 0.24
CA PRO A 478 9.12 -30.80 1.35
C PRO A 478 8.18 -30.63 2.56
N ALA A 479 7.73 -29.41 2.89
CA ALA A 479 6.78 -29.21 3.98
C ALA A 479 5.43 -29.88 3.74
N SER A 480 4.89 -29.81 2.52
CA SER A 480 3.65 -30.50 2.16
C SER A 480 3.77 -32.02 2.30
N LEU A 481 4.92 -32.59 1.93
CA LEU A 481 5.19 -34.02 2.05
C LEU A 481 5.36 -34.43 3.53
N ARG A 482 6.14 -33.69 4.31
CA ARG A 482 6.32 -33.93 5.76
C ARG A 482 5.00 -33.78 6.53
N ALA A 483 4.17 -32.81 6.18
CA ALA A 483 2.84 -32.67 6.76
C ALA A 483 1.94 -33.86 6.43
N THR A 484 2.02 -34.38 5.19
CA THR A 484 1.29 -35.60 4.79
C THR A 484 1.76 -36.80 5.61
N GLN A 485 3.07 -37.01 5.72
CA GLN A 485 3.67 -38.06 6.55
C GLN A 485 3.14 -37.98 7.99
N ALA A 486 3.25 -36.81 8.64
CA ALA A 486 2.84 -36.62 10.03
C ALA A 486 1.33 -36.87 10.25
N LEU A 487 0.49 -36.44 9.30
CA LEU A 487 -0.95 -36.67 9.36
C LEU A 487 -1.33 -38.16 9.19
N LEU A 488 -0.60 -38.92 8.36
CA LEU A 488 -0.77 -40.36 8.21
C LEU A 488 -0.30 -41.11 9.46
N GLU A 489 0.89 -40.79 9.99
CA GLU A 489 1.44 -41.40 11.22
C GLU A 489 0.54 -41.19 12.44
N ALA A 490 -0.08 -40.01 12.53
CA ALA A 490 -1.01 -39.67 13.59
C ALA A 490 -2.41 -40.31 13.44
N GLY A 491 -2.69 -41.02 12.34
CA GLY A 491 -4.01 -41.57 12.04
C GLY A 491 -5.08 -40.50 11.80
N VAL A 492 -4.68 -39.26 11.49
CA VAL A 492 -5.61 -38.19 11.11
C VAL A 492 -6.15 -38.44 9.70
N LEU A 493 -5.29 -38.95 8.83
CA LEU A 493 -5.63 -39.38 7.47
C LEU A 493 -5.46 -40.90 7.37
N GLU A 494 -6.46 -41.60 6.83
CA GLU A 494 -6.40 -43.04 6.58
C GLU A 494 -6.85 -43.31 5.14
N PHE A 495 -5.88 -43.45 4.22
CA PHE A 495 -6.13 -43.73 2.81
C PHE A 495 -5.50 -45.06 2.40
N THR A 496 -6.23 -45.85 1.60
CA THR A 496 -5.70 -47.13 1.10
C THR A 496 -4.59 -46.89 0.08
N GLY A 497 -3.39 -47.46 0.32
CA GLY A 497 -2.31 -47.48 -0.66
C GLY A 497 -1.36 -46.28 -0.64
N LEU A 498 -1.23 -45.60 0.50
CA LEU A 498 -0.21 -44.58 0.73
C LEU A 498 0.40 -44.78 2.12
N GLU A 499 1.66 -45.19 2.17
CA GLU A 499 2.37 -45.42 3.44
C GLU A 499 3.19 -44.17 3.84
N PRO A 500 3.26 -43.80 5.14
CA PRO A 500 4.01 -42.64 5.59
C PRO A 500 5.50 -42.69 5.19
N GLU A 501 6.12 -43.87 5.21
CA GLU A 501 7.53 -44.05 4.86
C GLU A 501 7.82 -43.70 3.40
N GLU A 502 6.92 -44.04 2.47
CA GLU A 502 7.08 -43.71 1.04
C GLU A 502 7.05 -42.20 0.81
N VAL A 503 6.20 -41.48 1.54
CA VAL A 503 6.13 -40.01 1.47
C VAL A 503 7.38 -39.38 2.09
N ALA A 504 7.89 -39.96 3.19
CA ALA A 504 9.10 -39.52 3.86
C ALA A 504 10.33 -39.63 2.95
N GLU A 505 10.49 -40.73 2.22
CA GLU A 505 11.59 -40.94 1.28
C GLU A 505 11.61 -39.87 0.17
N VAL A 506 10.43 -39.49 -0.35
CA VAL A 506 10.34 -38.39 -1.32
C VAL A 506 10.76 -37.08 -0.67
N ALA A 507 10.24 -36.75 0.52
CA ALA A 507 10.58 -35.51 1.23
C ALA A 507 12.09 -35.37 1.50
N GLU A 508 12.75 -36.45 1.91
CA GLU A 508 14.19 -36.46 2.21
C GLU A 508 15.05 -36.08 1.00
N VAL A 509 14.70 -36.56 -0.20
CA VAL A 509 15.43 -36.21 -1.42
C VAL A 509 15.29 -34.71 -1.73
N TRP A 510 14.10 -34.15 -1.55
CA TRP A 510 13.84 -32.72 -1.72
C TRP A 510 14.64 -31.88 -0.72
N GLU A 511 14.55 -32.19 0.56
CA GLU A 511 15.28 -31.48 1.64
C GLU A 511 16.79 -31.51 1.41
N ALA A 512 17.34 -32.65 0.96
CA ALA A 512 18.78 -32.82 0.78
C ALA A 512 19.34 -32.18 -0.50
N ASN A 513 18.56 -32.13 -1.59
CA ASN A 513 19.09 -31.79 -2.92
C ASN A 513 18.53 -30.49 -3.51
N ALA A 514 17.29 -30.07 -3.17
CA ALA A 514 16.67 -28.92 -3.82
C ALA A 514 17.37 -27.59 -3.49
N PRO A 515 17.71 -27.25 -2.22
CA PRO A 515 18.34 -25.96 -1.91
C PRO A 515 19.66 -25.72 -2.65
N GLY A 516 20.50 -26.76 -2.76
CA GLY A 516 21.81 -26.66 -3.42
C GLY A 516 21.74 -26.34 -4.92
N LEU A 517 20.60 -26.56 -5.58
CA LEU A 517 20.40 -26.16 -6.98
C LEU A 517 20.22 -24.64 -7.15
N PHE A 518 19.92 -23.93 -6.07
CA PHE A 518 19.73 -22.47 -6.04
C PHE A 518 20.93 -21.74 -5.44
N GLU A 519 21.96 -22.44 -4.97
CA GLU A 519 23.12 -21.81 -4.34
C GLU A 519 23.87 -20.91 -5.34
N VAL A 520 24.10 -19.65 -4.95
CA VAL A 520 24.87 -18.67 -5.70
C VAL A 520 26.07 -18.27 -4.85
N THR A 521 27.26 -18.34 -5.42
CA THR A 521 28.50 -17.83 -4.80
C THR A 521 29.13 -16.78 -5.70
N VAL A 522 29.23 -15.55 -5.22
CA VAL A 522 29.93 -14.45 -5.87
C VAL A 522 31.25 -14.19 -5.15
N VAL A 523 32.37 -14.24 -5.87
CA VAL A 523 33.70 -14.03 -5.28
C VAL A 523 33.83 -12.60 -4.74
N ALA A 524 34.56 -12.43 -3.64
CA ALA A 524 34.60 -11.16 -2.88
C ALA A 524 34.84 -9.90 -3.74
N GLU A 525 35.80 -9.94 -4.67
CA GLU A 525 36.11 -8.80 -5.56
C GLU A 525 34.93 -8.43 -6.46
N GLU A 526 34.31 -9.44 -7.07
CA GLU A 526 33.14 -9.27 -7.95
C GLU A 526 31.90 -8.84 -7.15
N ALA A 527 31.72 -9.37 -5.93
CA ALA A 527 30.63 -8.99 -5.04
C ALA A 527 30.69 -7.51 -4.67
N GLU A 528 31.88 -6.99 -4.35
CA GLU A 528 32.07 -5.56 -4.08
C GLU A 528 31.86 -4.68 -5.32
N GLU A 529 32.28 -5.16 -6.50
CA GLU A 529 32.03 -4.46 -7.77
C GLU A 529 30.54 -4.36 -8.08
N ARG A 530 29.80 -5.48 -7.97
CA ARG A 530 28.35 -5.54 -8.20
C ARG A 530 27.60 -4.66 -7.19
N LEU A 531 27.95 -4.71 -5.91
CA LEU A 531 27.41 -3.80 -4.87
C LEU A 531 27.66 -2.32 -5.19
N SER A 532 28.88 -1.97 -5.61
CA SER A 532 29.25 -0.59 -5.96
C SER A 532 28.51 -0.11 -7.21
N ASN A 533 28.24 -1.01 -8.16
CA ASN A 533 27.39 -0.72 -9.30
C ASN A 533 25.94 -0.48 -8.87
N PHE A 534 25.39 -1.36 -8.05
CA PHE A 534 24.03 -1.25 -7.52
C PHE A 534 23.80 0.06 -6.77
N VAL A 535 24.69 0.42 -5.84
CA VAL A 535 24.58 1.67 -5.07
C VAL A 535 24.51 2.89 -5.98
N ARG A 536 25.32 2.92 -7.04
CA ARG A 536 25.29 4.01 -8.02
C ARG A 536 24.01 4.00 -8.85
N ALA A 537 23.58 2.84 -9.34
CA ALA A 537 22.38 2.69 -10.16
C ALA A 537 21.09 3.01 -9.39
N ALA A 538 21.00 2.55 -8.14
CA ALA A 538 19.86 2.80 -7.25
C ALA A 538 19.89 4.18 -6.56
N ASN A 539 20.87 5.03 -6.91
CA ASN A 539 21.07 6.38 -6.34
C ASN A 539 21.20 6.41 -4.80
N LEU A 540 21.90 5.41 -4.25
CA LEU A 540 22.23 5.29 -2.84
C LEU A 540 23.64 5.85 -2.54
N SER A 541 23.96 6.03 -1.26
CA SER A 541 25.26 6.55 -0.82
C SER A 541 26.30 5.43 -0.70
N GLU A 542 27.51 5.63 -1.25
CA GLU A 542 28.65 4.71 -1.06
C GLU A 542 29.04 4.52 0.42
N SER A 543 28.67 5.46 1.31
CA SER A 543 28.88 5.33 2.75
C SER A 543 28.19 4.09 3.35
N LEU A 544 27.11 3.60 2.74
CA LEU A 544 26.43 2.37 3.13
C LEU A 544 27.33 1.13 3.00
N LEU A 545 28.30 1.15 2.08
CA LEU A 545 29.26 0.07 1.90
C LEU A 545 30.37 0.11 2.96
N ALA A 546 30.78 1.33 3.37
CA ALA A 546 31.86 1.55 4.34
C ALA A 546 31.45 1.29 5.79
N ALA A 547 30.18 1.53 6.15
CA ALA A 547 29.64 1.26 7.48
C ALA A 547 29.65 -0.25 7.85
N ASN A 548 29.75 -1.13 6.85
CA ASN A 548 29.63 -2.59 6.98
C ASN A 548 30.92 -3.35 6.58
N ALA A 549 32.09 -2.71 6.69
CA ALA A 549 33.37 -3.23 6.17
C ALA A 549 33.92 -4.53 6.82
N SER A 550 33.17 -5.20 7.69
CA SER A 550 33.59 -6.44 8.35
C SER A 550 33.43 -7.72 7.50
N SER A 551 32.85 -7.65 6.30
CA SER A 551 32.59 -8.82 5.45
C SER A 551 33.31 -8.75 4.10
N SER A 552 34.65 -8.69 4.09
CA SER A 552 35.48 -8.78 2.86
C SER A 552 35.57 -10.22 2.31
N GLY A 553 34.47 -10.98 2.35
CA GLY A 553 34.37 -12.38 1.96
C GLY A 553 33.50 -12.58 0.71
N ASN A 554 33.47 -13.81 0.20
CA ASN A 554 32.53 -14.18 -0.87
C ASN A 554 31.09 -13.96 -0.38
N ALA A 555 30.21 -13.50 -1.26
CA ALA A 555 28.77 -13.50 -1.00
C ALA A 555 28.21 -14.88 -1.38
N SER A 556 27.49 -15.53 -0.46
CA SER A 556 26.82 -16.82 -0.70
C SER A 556 25.37 -16.73 -0.26
N PHE A 557 24.44 -17.06 -1.15
CA PHE A 557 23.01 -16.96 -0.91
C PHE A 557 22.23 -17.83 -1.90
N TYR A 558 20.94 -18.07 -1.62
CA TYR A 558 20.06 -18.76 -2.56
C TYR A 558 19.46 -17.78 -3.57
N ALA A 559 19.54 -18.14 -4.85
CA ALA A 559 18.87 -17.46 -5.96
C ALA A 559 17.37 -17.30 -5.70
N LEU A 560 16.77 -16.23 -6.22
CA LEU A 560 15.32 -15.99 -6.15
C LEU A 560 14.53 -17.08 -6.87
N SER A 561 15.05 -17.54 -8.00
CA SER A 561 14.45 -18.56 -8.85
C SER A 561 15.51 -19.12 -9.82
N LEU A 562 15.16 -20.18 -10.55
CA LEU A 562 15.93 -20.64 -11.71
C LEU A 562 15.16 -20.36 -13.01
N MET A 563 15.90 -19.98 -14.05
CA MET A 563 15.43 -19.93 -15.43
C MET A 563 15.09 -21.35 -15.93
N GLN A 564 14.39 -21.44 -17.06
CA GLN A 564 13.98 -22.74 -17.61
C GLN A 564 15.17 -23.64 -18.00
N ASP A 565 16.34 -23.05 -18.26
CA ASP A 565 17.61 -23.74 -18.55
C ASP A 565 18.45 -24.05 -17.30
N GLY A 566 17.95 -23.71 -16.11
CA GLY A 566 18.62 -23.93 -14.82
C GLY A 566 19.56 -22.80 -14.39
N THR A 567 19.70 -21.72 -15.17
CA THR A 567 20.49 -20.55 -14.78
C THR A 567 19.85 -19.86 -13.56
N PRO A 568 20.61 -19.53 -12.50
CA PRO A 568 20.07 -18.84 -11.34
C PRO A 568 19.74 -17.37 -11.65
N VAL A 569 18.64 -16.89 -11.08
CA VAL A 569 18.35 -15.45 -10.93
C VAL A 569 19.02 -15.01 -9.63
N GLU A 570 20.18 -14.37 -9.73
CA GLU A 570 21.15 -14.09 -8.67
C GLU A 570 20.73 -12.93 -7.73
N VAL A 571 19.46 -12.93 -7.35
CA VAL A 571 18.81 -11.92 -6.50
C VAL A 571 18.70 -12.44 -5.08
N PHE A 572 19.30 -11.70 -4.15
CA PHE A 572 19.16 -11.94 -2.70
C PHE A 572 17.71 -11.67 -2.29
N ASN A 573 17.07 -12.56 -1.54
CA ASN A 573 15.62 -12.50 -1.35
C ASN A 573 15.16 -12.94 0.06
N SER A 574 13.94 -12.57 0.43
CA SER A 574 13.35 -12.88 1.73
C SER A 574 12.77 -14.29 1.85
N ASP A 575 12.74 -15.07 0.76
CA ASP A 575 11.98 -16.32 0.68
C ASP A 575 12.53 -17.42 1.59
N VAL A 576 13.77 -17.28 2.06
CA VAL A 576 14.33 -18.11 3.15
C VAL A 576 13.46 -18.12 4.41
N GLY A 577 12.61 -17.09 4.61
CA GLY A 577 11.60 -17.05 5.67
C GLY A 577 10.59 -18.19 5.59
N PHE A 578 10.24 -18.69 4.39
CA PHE A 578 9.38 -19.86 4.23
C PHE A 578 10.04 -21.11 4.84
N ASN A 579 11.33 -21.35 4.56
CA ASN A 579 12.04 -22.51 5.13
C ASN A 579 12.11 -22.45 6.66
N LEU A 580 12.23 -21.25 7.24
CA LEU A 580 12.22 -21.09 8.69
C LEU A 580 10.86 -21.44 9.33
N VAL A 581 9.76 -21.09 8.68
CA VAL A 581 8.40 -21.35 9.18
C VAL A 581 7.97 -22.80 8.94
N TYR A 582 8.28 -23.34 7.77
CA TYR A 582 7.75 -24.63 7.31
C TYR A 582 8.75 -25.80 7.46
N GLY A 583 10.06 -25.54 7.57
CA GLY A 583 11.08 -26.58 7.71
C GLY A 583 11.32 -26.98 9.17
N ALA A 584 11.30 -28.28 9.48
CA ALA A 584 11.62 -28.80 10.82
C ALA A 584 13.11 -29.08 11.02
N ASN A 585 13.88 -29.29 9.94
CA ASN A 585 15.31 -29.62 9.99
C ASN A 585 16.13 -28.66 9.13
N VAL A 586 16.11 -27.37 9.48
CA VAL A 586 16.89 -26.34 8.76
C VAL A 586 18.37 -26.47 9.15
N SER A 587 19.25 -26.61 8.14
CA SER A 587 20.67 -26.85 8.35
C SER A 587 21.40 -25.59 8.88
N ARG A 588 22.57 -25.81 9.50
CA ARG A 588 23.44 -24.70 9.94
C ARG A 588 23.85 -23.79 8.78
N GLU A 589 24.14 -24.37 7.62
CA GLU A 589 24.51 -23.64 6.40
C GLU A 589 23.37 -22.76 5.91
N PHE A 590 22.16 -23.32 5.83
CA PHE A 590 20.96 -22.55 5.49
C PHE A 590 20.75 -21.36 6.44
N LEU A 591 20.87 -21.60 7.75
CA LEU A 591 20.74 -20.56 8.77
C LEU A 591 21.86 -19.50 8.69
N GLN A 592 23.03 -19.83 8.17
CA GLN A 592 24.07 -18.85 7.90
C GLN A 592 23.62 -17.87 6.80
N HIS A 593 23.01 -18.36 5.71
CA HIS A 593 22.43 -17.48 4.69
C HIS A 593 21.33 -16.57 5.24
N VAL A 594 20.60 -17.01 6.27
CA VAL A 594 19.61 -16.16 6.97
C VAL A 594 20.31 -15.04 7.76
N VAL A 595 21.41 -15.34 8.46
CA VAL A 595 22.22 -14.32 9.15
C VAL A 595 22.78 -13.28 8.16
N ASP A 596 23.16 -13.75 6.97
CA ASP A 596 23.70 -12.91 5.88
C ASP A 596 22.58 -12.08 5.22
N ALA A 597 21.39 -12.66 5.02
CA ALA A 597 20.19 -11.96 4.55
C ALA A 597 19.82 -10.79 5.48
N LEU A 598 20.00 -10.98 6.78
CA LEU A 598 19.67 -9.99 7.82
C LEU A 598 20.84 -9.05 8.15
N GLN A 599 21.76 -8.85 7.21
CA GLN A 599 22.69 -7.73 7.23
C GLN A 599 22.03 -6.44 6.74
N PRO A 600 22.61 -5.26 7.06
CA PRO A 600 22.08 -4.00 6.55
C PRO A 600 22.16 -3.92 5.02
N TYR A 601 21.11 -3.39 4.42
CA TYR A 601 20.99 -3.13 2.99
C TYR A 601 22.01 -2.05 2.55
N PRO A 602 22.70 -2.21 1.40
CA PRO A 602 22.44 -3.17 0.32
C PRO A 602 23.22 -4.50 0.40
N ARG A 603 23.98 -4.78 1.48
CA ARG A 603 24.68 -6.07 1.63
C ARG A 603 23.73 -7.22 2.01
N GLY A 604 22.74 -6.92 2.85
CA GLY A 604 21.61 -7.80 3.13
C GLY A 604 20.29 -7.15 2.72
N LEU A 605 19.23 -7.44 3.46
CA LEU A 605 17.86 -7.01 3.16
C LEU A 605 17.35 -5.90 4.10
N LEU A 606 18.06 -5.56 5.17
CA LEU A 606 17.52 -4.69 6.23
C LEU A 606 17.78 -3.20 5.97
N THR A 607 16.71 -2.43 5.78
CA THR A 607 16.74 -0.96 5.80
C THR A 607 16.40 -0.42 7.19
N ASP A 608 16.37 0.90 7.36
CA ASP A 608 15.85 1.52 8.59
C ASP A 608 14.33 1.38 8.73
N VAL A 609 13.61 0.97 7.70
CA VAL A 609 12.13 0.98 7.63
C VAL A 609 11.55 -0.36 7.19
N GLY A 610 12.30 -1.45 7.37
CA GLY A 610 11.88 -2.82 7.10
C GLY A 610 12.82 -3.60 6.19
N MET A 611 12.51 -4.89 6.06
CA MET A 611 13.24 -5.85 5.22
C MET A 611 12.72 -5.82 3.78
N VAL A 612 13.59 -5.52 2.80
CA VAL A 612 13.21 -5.61 1.39
C VAL A 612 13.07 -7.08 0.97
N VAL A 613 12.12 -7.36 0.07
CA VAL A 613 11.82 -8.75 -0.35
C VAL A 613 12.73 -9.27 -1.46
N ALA A 614 13.36 -8.37 -2.21
CA ALA A 614 14.33 -8.67 -3.25
C ALA A 614 15.45 -7.62 -3.22
N ASN A 615 16.68 -8.06 -3.47
CA ASN A 615 17.86 -7.23 -3.57
C ASN A 615 18.70 -7.71 -4.78
N PRO A 616 18.59 -7.03 -5.94
CA PRO A 616 19.30 -7.40 -7.16
C PRO A 616 20.77 -6.94 -7.17
N ALA A 617 21.31 -6.46 -6.04
CA ALA A 617 22.66 -5.89 -5.99
C ALA A 617 23.79 -6.85 -6.37
N TYR A 618 23.53 -8.16 -6.27
CA TYR A 618 24.49 -9.20 -6.59
C TYR A 618 24.24 -9.84 -7.96
N ASP A 619 23.25 -9.43 -8.72
CA ASP A 619 22.92 -10.09 -9.98
C ASP A 619 23.93 -9.74 -11.09
N SER A 620 24.44 -10.76 -11.79
CA SER A 620 25.33 -10.56 -12.94
C SER A 620 24.66 -9.83 -14.10
N ASN A 621 23.34 -9.98 -14.26
CA ASN A 621 22.52 -9.24 -15.18
C ASN A 621 22.03 -7.94 -14.53
N THR A 622 22.78 -6.86 -14.73
CA THR A 622 22.51 -5.55 -14.12
C THR A 622 21.16 -4.94 -14.51
N THR A 623 20.48 -5.44 -15.56
CA THR A 623 19.11 -5.02 -15.87
C THR A 623 18.12 -5.38 -14.76
N MET A 624 18.43 -6.37 -13.91
CA MET A 624 17.60 -6.72 -12.75
C MET A 624 17.48 -5.59 -11.73
N ILE A 625 18.42 -4.64 -11.72
CA ILE A 625 18.34 -3.45 -10.87
C ILE A 625 17.14 -2.60 -11.25
N ASP A 626 16.88 -2.44 -12.55
CA ASP A 626 15.72 -1.68 -13.05
C ASP A 626 14.44 -2.49 -12.97
N VAL A 627 14.50 -3.81 -13.20
CA VAL A 627 13.33 -4.71 -13.17
C VAL A 627 12.77 -4.87 -11.75
N LEU A 628 13.64 -5.04 -10.75
CA LEU A 628 13.28 -5.26 -9.34
C LEU A 628 13.59 -4.01 -8.48
N ASN A 629 13.38 -2.83 -9.05
CA ASN A 629 13.62 -1.56 -8.34
C ASN A 629 12.58 -1.30 -7.23
N ARG A 630 12.74 -0.19 -6.50
CA ARG A 630 11.88 0.20 -5.37
C ARG A 630 10.44 0.59 -5.73
N ALA A 631 10.09 0.67 -7.01
CA ALA A 631 8.76 0.94 -7.53
C ALA A 631 8.09 -0.31 -8.14
N ALA A 632 8.82 -1.44 -8.22
CA ALA A 632 8.27 -2.72 -8.66
C ALA A 632 7.58 -3.44 -7.50
N TYR A 633 6.40 -4.02 -7.75
CA TYR A 633 5.52 -4.62 -6.74
C TYR A 633 6.19 -5.75 -5.92
N HIS A 634 7.16 -6.46 -6.52
CA HIS A 634 7.98 -7.49 -5.87
C HIS A 634 9.49 -7.17 -5.90
N GLY A 635 9.86 -5.92 -6.14
CA GLY A 635 11.25 -5.46 -6.20
C GLY A 635 11.86 -5.19 -4.83
N THR A 636 12.67 -4.13 -4.72
CA THR A 636 13.24 -3.66 -3.44
C THR A 636 12.20 -2.93 -2.57
N VAL A 637 11.04 -3.54 -2.40
CA VAL A 637 9.92 -3.09 -1.56
C VAL A 637 9.82 -3.93 -0.30
N ILE A 638 9.06 -3.46 0.68
CA ILE A 638 8.87 -4.13 1.97
C ILE A 638 7.45 -4.67 2.05
N TRP A 639 7.34 -5.97 2.33
CA TRP A 639 6.06 -6.65 2.56
C TRP A 639 5.92 -7.03 4.03
N SER A 640 4.78 -6.72 4.63
CA SER A 640 4.52 -7.05 6.03
C SER A 640 4.61 -8.57 6.28
N PHE A 641 3.91 -9.38 5.49
CA PHE A 641 3.84 -10.82 5.77
C PHE A 641 5.22 -11.51 5.64
N GLN A 642 6.10 -11.06 4.74
CA GLN A 642 7.46 -11.61 4.61
C GLN A 642 8.32 -11.33 5.84
N GLN A 643 8.17 -10.14 6.44
CA GLN A 643 8.79 -9.83 7.73
C GLN A 643 8.20 -10.69 8.85
N GLY A 644 6.89 -10.92 8.82
CA GLY A 644 6.22 -11.82 9.75
C GLY A 644 6.71 -13.26 9.65
N LEU A 645 6.86 -13.80 8.43
CA LEU A 645 7.43 -15.13 8.18
C LEU A 645 8.87 -15.22 8.68
N MET A 646 9.72 -14.22 8.38
CA MET A 646 11.10 -14.21 8.86
C MET A 646 11.17 -14.13 10.40
N ALA A 647 10.40 -13.24 11.02
CA ALA A 647 10.41 -13.04 12.47
C ALA A 647 9.85 -14.25 13.23
N GLY A 648 8.70 -14.76 12.80
CA GLY A 648 8.08 -15.96 13.37
C GLY A 648 8.91 -17.21 13.11
N GLY A 649 9.49 -17.35 11.92
CA GLY A 649 10.38 -18.44 11.56
C GLY A 649 11.66 -18.47 12.39
N LEU A 650 12.33 -17.33 12.58
CA LEU A 650 13.50 -17.24 13.47
C LEU A 650 13.14 -17.60 14.92
N ALA A 651 12.02 -17.07 15.43
CA ALA A 651 11.55 -17.40 16.76
C ALA A 651 11.30 -18.90 16.92
N ARG A 652 10.70 -19.53 15.90
CA ARG A 652 10.47 -20.98 15.84
C ARG A 652 11.78 -21.77 15.86
N GLN A 653 12.73 -21.46 14.97
CA GLN A 653 14.01 -22.20 14.91
C GLN A 653 14.81 -22.05 16.20
N LEU A 654 14.95 -20.84 16.74
CA LEU A 654 15.62 -20.60 18.02
C LEU A 654 14.91 -21.32 19.19
N GLY A 655 13.59 -21.43 19.13
CA GLY A 655 12.79 -22.17 20.10
C GLY A 655 13.17 -23.65 20.21
N PHE A 656 13.59 -24.28 19.11
CA PHE A 656 14.01 -25.70 19.10
C PHE A 656 15.21 -26.00 20.02
N CYS A 657 16.06 -25.01 20.29
CA CYS A 657 17.23 -25.19 21.15
C CYS A 657 16.90 -25.16 22.65
N THR A 658 15.68 -24.77 23.04
CA THR A 658 15.34 -24.47 24.45
C THR A 658 14.79 -25.66 25.26
N VAL A 659 14.63 -26.83 24.65
CA VAL A 659 14.07 -28.03 25.29
C VAL A 659 15.16 -28.90 25.92
N ASN A 660 15.72 -28.47 27.05
CA ASN A 660 16.72 -29.28 27.77
C ASN A 660 16.67 -29.21 29.31
N VAL A 661 15.48 -29.13 29.92
CA VAL A 661 15.37 -29.15 31.41
C VAL A 661 14.35 -30.14 31.99
N LEU A 662 13.58 -30.91 31.20
CA LEU A 662 12.57 -31.82 31.77
C LEU A 662 12.64 -33.27 31.26
N GLY A 663 13.86 -33.81 31.16
CA GLY A 663 14.04 -35.16 30.60
C GLY A 663 15.31 -35.92 30.99
N SER A 664 15.81 -35.83 32.23
CA SER A 664 16.56 -36.95 32.82
C SER A 664 16.58 -36.91 34.35
N ASN A 665 16.41 -38.08 34.97
CA ASN A 665 16.39 -38.36 36.40
C ASN A 665 17.36 -37.51 37.25
N SER A 666 16.83 -36.65 38.12
CA SER A 666 17.61 -36.04 39.20
C SER A 666 16.70 -35.60 40.35
N THR A 667 16.55 -36.45 41.35
CA THR A 667 16.14 -36.05 42.70
C THR A 667 17.31 -35.33 43.36
N ASN A 668 17.10 -34.08 43.76
CA ASN A 668 18.00 -33.17 44.50
C ASN A 668 18.90 -32.26 43.65
N SER A 669 18.41 -31.05 43.33
CA SER A 669 19.28 -29.88 43.22
C SER A 669 18.54 -28.61 43.63
N THR A 670 18.85 -28.10 44.82
CA THR A 670 18.59 -26.71 45.23
C THR A 670 19.63 -25.81 44.55
N GLY A 671 19.29 -25.29 43.37
CA GLY A 671 20.02 -24.25 42.64
C GLY A 671 19.02 -23.30 41.98
N PRO A 672 19.38 -22.04 41.69
CA PRO A 672 18.42 -21.04 41.23
C PRO A 672 17.85 -21.45 39.87
N SER A 673 16.52 -21.49 39.82
CA SER A 673 15.71 -21.82 38.66
C SER A 673 15.86 -20.76 37.55
N SER A 674 16.58 -21.08 36.47
CA SER A 674 16.41 -20.40 35.17
C SER A 674 15.41 -21.19 34.32
N SER A 675 14.17 -21.24 34.78
CA SER A 675 13.03 -21.63 33.96
C SER A 675 12.67 -20.44 33.07
N SER A 676 13.24 -20.35 31.88
CA SER A 676 12.75 -19.38 30.90
C SER A 676 11.44 -19.92 30.31
N PRO A 677 10.28 -19.30 30.56
CA PRO A 677 9.05 -19.70 29.88
C PRO A 677 9.24 -19.55 28.36
N SER A 678 8.56 -20.39 27.57
CA SER A 678 8.56 -20.23 26.12
C SER A 678 8.06 -18.83 25.76
N ASN A 679 8.94 -18.03 25.14
CA ASN A 679 8.64 -16.68 24.67
C ASN A 679 8.02 -16.69 23.25
N THR A 680 7.60 -17.85 22.74
CA THR A 680 6.97 -17.97 21.41
C THR A 680 5.44 -18.05 21.54
N VAL A 681 4.76 -17.37 20.62
CA VAL A 681 3.30 -17.46 20.46
C VAL A 681 2.93 -18.81 19.82
N ASP A 682 3.68 -19.19 18.79
CA ASP A 682 3.56 -20.48 18.14
C ASP A 682 4.18 -21.59 19.01
N THR A 683 3.43 -22.67 19.24
CA THR A 683 3.83 -23.82 20.04
C THR A 683 4.12 -25.00 19.12
N ASN A 684 5.40 -25.25 18.83
CA ASN A 684 5.83 -26.42 18.07
C ASN A 684 6.72 -27.31 18.93
N PRO A 685 6.56 -28.65 18.86
CA PRO A 685 7.51 -29.55 19.47
C PRO A 685 8.88 -29.38 18.80
N ALA A 686 9.95 -29.39 19.60
CA ALA A 686 11.30 -29.45 19.04
C ALA A 686 11.46 -30.75 18.23
N PRO A 687 12.13 -30.70 17.06
CA PRO A 687 12.39 -31.91 16.29
C PRO A 687 13.25 -32.88 17.12
N THR A 688 13.09 -34.17 16.84
CA THR A 688 13.89 -35.23 17.46
C THR A 688 14.67 -35.98 16.38
N PRO A 689 16.02 -35.94 16.37
CA PRO A 689 16.89 -35.24 17.33
C PRO A 689 16.82 -33.71 17.22
N ILE A 690 17.18 -33.02 18.31
CA ILE A 690 17.35 -31.55 18.32
C ILE A 690 18.42 -31.18 17.27
N PRO A 691 18.29 -30.05 16.55
CA PRO A 691 19.24 -29.70 15.51
C PRO A 691 20.66 -29.52 16.06
N ASP A 692 21.66 -30.12 15.40
CA ASP A 692 23.05 -30.15 15.89
C ASP A 692 23.65 -28.75 16.09
N TRP A 693 23.21 -27.76 15.31
CA TRP A 693 23.67 -26.38 15.42
C TRP A 693 23.23 -25.69 16.71
N CYS A 694 22.24 -26.22 17.44
CA CYS A 694 21.86 -25.72 18.77
C CYS A 694 23.00 -25.85 19.79
N ALA A 695 23.97 -26.74 19.57
CA ALA A 695 25.15 -26.88 20.42
C ALA A 695 26.23 -25.80 20.15
N ASP A 696 26.17 -25.10 19.02
CA ASP A 696 27.11 -24.02 18.65
C ASP A 696 26.60 -22.69 19.23
N ALA A 697 26.95 -22.41 20.49
CA ALA A 697 26.48 -21.22 21.21
C ALA A 697 26.84 -19.90 20.51
N ALA A 698 27.97 -19.83 19.79
CA ALA A 698 28.37 -18.63 19.05
C ALA A 698 27.47 -18.40 17.82
N PHE A 699 27.09 -19.48 17.14
CA PHE A 699 26.16 -19.42 16.02
C PHE A 699 24.72 -19.14 16.47
N VAL A 700 24.27 -19.73 17.59
CA VAL A 700 22.96 -19.38 18.18
C VAL A 700 22.92 -17.89 18.52
N GLN A 701 23.99 -17.32 19.06
CA GLN A 701 24.08 -15.89 19.32
C GLN A 701 24.02 -15.05 18.03
N SER A 702 24.66 -15.47 16.93
CA SER A 702 24.60 -14.72 15.66
C SER A 702 23.18 -14.69 15.07
N LEU A 703 22.40 -15.77 15.25
CA LEU A 703 20.99 -15.82 14.90
C LEU A 703 20.13 -14.91 15.78
N GLN A 704 20.39 -14.86 17.09
CA GLN A 704 19.73 -13.92 18.00
C GLN A 704 20.04 -12.46 17.64
N ASP A 705 21.29 -12.16 17.29
CA ASP A 705 21.70 -10.83 16.82
C ASP A 705 21.02 -10.47 15.49
N ALA A 706 20.85 -11.44 14.58
CA ALA A 706 20.12 -11.26 13.33
C ALA A 706 18.62 -10.99 13.59
N GLN A 707 18.00 -11.73 14.50
CA GLN A 707 16.63 -11.51 14.94
C GLN A 707 16.46 -10.11 15.56
N ALA A 708 17.42 -9.66 16.38
CA ALA A 708 17.40 -8.32 16.95
C ALA A 708 17.52 -7.22 15.87
N ARG A 709 18.37 -7.40 14.85
CA ARG A 709 18.46 -6.47 13.71
C ARG A 709 17.16 -6.39 12.93
N LEU A 710 16.52 -7.53 12.65
CA LEU A 710 15.22 -7.60 11.97
C LEU A 710 14.16 -6.79 12.75
N TRP A 711 14.02 -7.01 14.05
CA TRP A 711 13.06 -6.26 14.86
C TRP A 711 13.37 -4.78 14.96
N THR A 712 14.65 -4.38 14.94
CA THR A 712 15.03 -2.96 14.80
C THR A 712 14.55 -2.36 13.49
N SER A 713 14.67 -3.08 12.38
CA SER A 713 14.19 -2.66 11.07
C SER A 713 12.66 -2.55 11.03
N ILE A 714 11.94 -3.56 11.55
CA ILE A 714 10.47 -3.57 11.65
C ILE A 714 9.95 -2.35 12.43
N ARG A 715 10.57 -2.03 13.57
CA ARG A 715 10.16 -0.87 14.40
C ARG A 715 10.29 0.47 13.68
N GLY A 716 11.18 0.58 12.70
CA GLY A 716 11.35 1.84 11.97
C GLY A 716 10.18 2.20 11.05
N ALA A 717 9.29 1.24 10.79
CA ALA A 717 8.03 1.43 10.07
C ALA A 717 6.85 0.79 10.83
N GLN A 718 6.83 0.93 12.16
CA GLN A 718 5.81 0.29 13.01
C GLN A 718 4.37 0.64 12.60
N ASP A 719 4.13 1.85 12.08
CA ASP A 719 2.80 2.29 11.64
C ASP A 719 2.34 1.58 10.35
N GLU A 720 3.27 0.99 9.58
CA GLU A 720 3.03 0.33 8.29
C GLU A 720 2.89 -1.19 8.40
N ILE A 721 3.15 -1.81 9.56
CA ILE A 721 3.20 -3.27 9.64
C ILE A 721 1.86 -3.96 9.30
N TYR A 722 0.75 -3.23 9.27
CA TYR A 722 -0.55 -3.75 8.85
C TYR A 722 -0.98 -3.31 7.45
N SER A 723 -0.15 -2.52 6.75
CA SER A 723 -0.35 -2.24 5.33
C SER A 723 0.13 -3.43 4.49
N GLU A 724 -0.36 -3.52 3.25
CA GLU A 724 0.01 -4.59 2.31
C GLU A 724 1.52 -4.57 2.01
N VAL A 725 1.96 -3.44 1.44
CA VAL A 725 3.30 -3.22 0.91
C VAL A 725 3.64 -1.74 0.97
N TRP A 726 4.90 -1.42 1.28
CA TRP A 726 5.45 -0.06 1.18
C TRP A 726 6.84 -0.07 0.56
N SER A 727 7.27 1.10 0.10
CA SER A 727 8.62 1.33 -0.41
C SER A 727 9.42 2.21 0.57
N TYR A 728 10.67 2.51 0.22
CA TYR A 728 11.53 3.39 1.00
C TYR A 728 11.92 4.61 0.17
N SER A 729 12.11 5.78 0.79
CA SER A 729 12.89 6.91 0.27
C SER A 729 14.23 7.01 1.00
N PHE A 730 15.29 7.31 0.25
CA PHE A 730 16.65 7.39 0.78
C PHE A 730 17.18 8.83 0.77
N ASP A 731 17.66 9.31 1.92
CA ASP A 731 18.31 10.61 2.04
C ASP A 731 19.84 10.46 2.01
N ASN A 732 20.44 10.85 0.89
CA ASN A 732 21.89 10.79 0.69
C ASN A 732 22.71 11.64 1.69
N ALA A 733 22.12 12.69 2.29
CA ALA A 733 22.83 13.54 3.24
C ALA A 733 22.93 12.91 4.63
N THR A 734 21.90 12.15 5.03
CA THR A 734 21.85 11.50 6.34
C THR A 734 22.20 10.02 6.29
N GLY A 735 22.15 9.40 5.10
CA GLY A 735 22.36 7.98 4.89
C GLY A 735 21.23 7.12 5.46
N THR A 736 20.00 7.65 5.52
CA THR A 736 18.87 6.98 6.18
C THR A 736 17.71 6.69 5.24
N PHE A 737 16.99 5.62 5.54
CA PHE A 737 15.76 5.23 4.84
C PHE A 737 14.52 5.76 5.58
N SER A 738 13.48 6.11 4.82
CA SER A 738 12.18 6.56 5.33
C SER A 738 11.06 5.88 4.54
N VAL A 739 9.88 5.71 5.13
CA VAL A 739 8.73 5.09 4.44
C VAL A 739 8.32 5.94 3.24
N ALA A 740 8.01 5.28 2.12
CA ALA A 740 7.44 5.89 0.93
C ALA A 740 6.25 5.04 0.44
N ASP A 741 5.18 5.71 0.02
CA ASP A 741 4.01 5.06 -0.55
C ASP A 741 4.36 4.48 -1.93
N LEU A 742 4.18 3.18 -2.12
CA LEU A 742 4.45 2.52 -3.40
C LEU A 742 3.59 3.12 -4.52
N ALA A 743 2.35 3.49 -4.23
CA ALA A 743 1.43 4.08 -5.20
C ALA A 743 1.96 5.40 -5.77
N SER A 744 2.72 6.15 -4.97
CA SER A 744 3.34 7.42 -5.40
C SER A 744 4.57 7.22 -6.31
N LEU A 745 5.16 6.03 -6.31
CA LEU A 745 6.38 5.70 -7.04
C LEU A 745 6.12 4.83 -8.27
N SER A 746 5.06 4.01 -8.23
CA SER A 746 4.74 3.05 -9.27
C SER A 746 4.19 3.75 -10.52
N PRO A 747 4.86 3.64 -11.68
CA PRO A 747 4.41 4.30 -12.92
C PRO A 747 3.09 3.74 -13.45
N THR A 748 2.66 2.55 -12.98
CA THR A 748 1.39 1.91 -13.32
C THR A 748 0.28 2.19 -12.30
N GLY A 749 0.56 2.99 -11.25
CA GLY A 749 -0.45 3.39 -10.26
C GLY A 749 -0.89 2.25 -9.33
N THR A 750 0.01 1.30 -9.02
CA THR A 750 -0.27 0.20 -8.08
C THR A 750 -0.60 0.77 -6.69
N GLU A 751 -1.89 0.77 -6.33
CA GLU A 751 -2.38 1.21 -5.02
C GLU A 751 -2.14 0.10 -3.98
N SER A 752 -1.76 0.44 -2.74
CA SER A 752 -1.74 -0.54 -1.64
C SER A 752 -3.12 -0.64 -1.00
N ASP A 753 -3.56 -1.85 -0.61
CA ASP A 753 -4.82 -1.98 0.11
C ASP A 753 -4.80 -1.35 1.51
N ALA A 754 -5.90 -0.71 1.87
CA ALA A 754 -6.06 -0.08 3.18
C ALA A 754 -6.06 -1.11 4.33
N ILE A 755 -6.56 -2.32 4.07
CA ILE A 755 -6.48 -3.48 4.97
C ILE A 755 -6.17 -4.72 4.12
N GLN A 756 -5.22 -5.56 4.55
CA GLN A 756 -4.81 -6.75 3.83
C GLN A 756 -4.55 -7.91 4.80
N LEU A 757 -5.20 -9.05 4.55
CA LEU A 757 -5.32 -10.16 5.50
C LEU A 757 -3.96 -10.67 6.00
N TRP A 758 -3.02 -10.95 5.10
CA TRP A 758 -1.71 -11.50 5.47
C TRP A 758 -0.82 -10.51 6.25
N SER A 759 -1.09 -9.21 6.18
CA SER A 759 -0.33 -8.19 6.93
C SER A 759 -0.64 -8.24 8.41
N TYR A 760 -1.81 -8.78 8.78
CA TYR A 760 -2.19 -8.98 10.18
C TYR A 760 -1.56 -10.21 10.83
N GLY A 761 -0.72 -10.98 10.11
CA GLY A 761 0.09 -12.05 10.69
C GLY A 761 0.89 -11.61 11.92
N PHE A 762 1.28 -10.34 12.00
CA PHE A 762 1.94 -9.76 13.17
C PHE A 762 1.15 -9.80 14.47
N LEU A 763 -0.19 -9.93 14.43
CA LEU A 763 -0.99 -10.14 15.66
C LEU A 763 -0.68 -11.48 16.34
N GLY A 764 -0.13 -12.44 15.60
CA GLY A 764 0.34 -13.72 16.12
C GLY A 764 1.82 -13.72 16.55
N LEU A 765 2.48 -12.56 16.59
CA LEU A 765 3.91 -12.43 16.87
C LEU A 765 4.17 -11.51 18.06
N VAL A 766 5.23 -11.80 18.81
CA VAL A 766 5.70 -10.98 19.93
C VAL A 766 7.18 -10.69 19.74
N GLU A 767 7.56 -9.43 19.95
CA GLU A 767 8.97 -9.03 19.95
C GLU A 767 9.71 -9.76 21.09
N PRO A 768 10.85 -10.43 20.81
CA PRO A 768 11.63 -11.10 21.85
C PRO A 768 12.16 -10.12 22.89
N GLU A 769 12.02 -10.45 24.17
CA GLU A 769 12.66 -9.75 25.27
C GLU A 769 14.15 -10.13 25.33
N TYR A 770 15.03 -9.29 24.78
CA TYR A 770 16.47 -9.48 24.95
C TYR A 770 16.96 -8.80 26.24
N GLU A 771 17.75 -9.50 27.06
CA GLU A 771 18.61 -8.84 28.06
C GLU A 771 19.60 -7.92 27.32
N MET A 772 19.26 -6.65 27.24
CA MET A 772 19.90 -5.72 26.32
C MET A 772 21.37 -5.47 26.67
N GLY A 773 22.26 -5.79 25.72
CA GLY A 773 23.65 -5.34 25.74
C GLY A 773 23.76 -3.80 25.67
N GLY A 774 24.75 -3.23 26.35
CA GLY A 774 24.87 -1.78 26.59
C GLY A 774 24.95 -0.88 25.35
N VAL A 775 25.26 -1.41 24.17
CA VAL A 775 25.33 -0.65 22.91
C VAL A 775 23.93 -0.41 22.32
N GLU A 776 23.03 -1.40 22.40
CA GLU A 776 21.65 -1.27 21.91
C GLU A 776 20.78 -0.46 22.87
N LEU A 777 21.05 -0.52 24.18
CA LEU A 777 20.47 0.41 25.15
C LEU A 777 20.84 1.87 24.82
N LEU A 778 22.09 2.14 24.44
CA LEU A 778 22.51 3.48 24.01
C LEU A 778 21.81 3.91 22.72
N ARG A 779 21.55 2.98 21.80
CA ARG A 779 20.84 3.25 20.54
C ARG A 779 19.34 3.47 20.76
N ARG A 780 18.68 2.68 21.62
CA ARG A 780 17.29 2.89 22.06
C ARG A 780 17.13 4.16 22.88
N ILE A 781 18.05 4.45 23.80
CA ILE A 781 18.11 5.75 24.47
C ILE A 781 18.26 6.85 23.42
N HIS A 782 19.09 6.67 22.40
CA HIS A 782 19.22 7.67 21.33
C HIS A 782 17.92 7.88 20.54
N TYR A 783 17.23 6.83 20.12
CA TYR A 783 15.95 6.94 19.38
C TYR A 783 14.80 7.46 20.26
N ALA A 784 14.64 6.95 21.48
CA ALA A 784 13.63 7.42 22.42
C ALA A 784 13.91 8.86 22.88
N LEU A 785 15.18 9.24 23.08
CA LEU A 785 15.57 10.63 23.31
C LEU A 785 15.35 11.48 22.06
N ARG A 786 15.48 10.94 20.85
CA ARG A 786 15.22 11.68 19.60
C ARG A 786 13.73 11.95 19.44
N ASP A 787 12.86 10.98 19.66
CA ASP A 787 11.40 11.17 19.59
C ASP A 787 10.87 12.04 20.75
N LEU A 788 11.40 11.83 21.96
CA LEU A 788 11.15 12.74 23.09
C LEU A 788 11.65 14.16 22.77
N ALA A 789 12.82 14.29 22.14
CA ALA A 789 13.37 15.60 21.77
C ALA A 789 12.54 16.29 20.70
N THR A 790 12.07 15.60 19.65
CA THR A 790 11.21 16.21 18.62
C THR A 790 9.84 16.57 19.18
N SER A 791 9.28 15.75 20.07
CA SER A 791 8.05 16.05 20.81
C SER A 791 8.21 17.28 21.71
N ILE A 792 9.31 17.37 22.47
CA ILE A 792 9.64 18.54 23.29
C ILE A 792 9.88 19.76 22.41
N GLN A 793 10.58 19.63 21.28
CA GLN A 793 10.81 20.72 20.34
C GLN A 793 9.49 21.26 19.78
N GLN A 794 8.58 20.39 19.33
CA GLN A 794 7.25 20.78 18.89
C GLN A 794 6.49 21.52 20.00
N TRP A 795 6.47 20.95 21.20
CA TRP A 795 5.79 21.54 22.35
C TRP A 795 6.36 22.93 22.70
N LEU A 796 7.68 23.07 22.77
CA LEU A 796 8.36 24.34 23.02
C LEU A 796 8.08 25.37 21.92
N ILE A 797 8.12 24.95 20.65
CA ILE A 797 7.77 25.80 19.51
C ILE A 797 6.34 26.31 19.65
N LEU A 798 5.36 25.43 19.91
CA LEU A 798 3.95 25.80 20.02
C LEU A 798 3.70 26.70 21.23
N LEU A 799 4.35 26.44 22.36
CA LEU A 799 4.26 27.22 23.60
C LEU A 799 4.87 28.61 23.45
N LEU A 800 6.07 28.70 22.85
CA LEU A 800 6.85 29.93 22.74
C LEU A 800 6.47 30.78 21.53
N SER A 801 5.58 30.31 20.65
CA SER A 801 5.15 31.06 19.48
C SER A 801 3.64 31.33 19.48
N ARG A 802 3.19 32.12 18.51
CA ARG A 802 1.78 32.38 18.21
C ARG A 802 1.61 32.57 16.70
N PRO A 803 0.48 32.17 16.10
CA PRO A 803 0.20 32.43 14.69
C PRO A 803 0.34 33.91 14.33
N LEU A 804 0.85 34.19 13.13
CA LEU A 804 1.02 35.54 12.60
C LEU A 804 -0.23 35.94 11.80
N GLY A 805 -1.10 36.76 12.41
CA GLY A 805 -2.32 37.23 11.75
C GLY A 805 -3.31 36.09 11.46
N LYS A 806 -3.79 36.00 10.21
CA LYS A 806 -4.69 34.93 9.74
C LYS A 806 -3.94 33.71 9.18
N SER A 807 -2.62 33.77 9.02
CA SER A 807 -1.84 32.68 8.44
C SER A 807 -1.53 31.63 9.50
N HIS A 808 -2.20 30.48 9.41
CA HIS A 808 -2.05 29.36 10.36
C HIS A 808 -0.64 28.74 10.33
N ASN A 809 0.00 28.80 9.16
CA ASN A 809 1.26 28.11 8.86
C ASN A 809 2.51 28.94 9.22
N ILE A 810 2.35 30.20 9.64
CA ILE A 810 3.47 31.06 10.05
C ILE A 810 3.25 31.51 11.49
N ARG A 811 4.26 31.37 12.33
CA ARG A 811 4.21 31.71 13.74
C ARG A 811 5.37 32.62 14.13
N THR A 812 5.10 33.62 14.95
CA THR A 812 6.15 34.47 15.55
C THR A 812 6.42 34.03 16.97
N PHE A 813 7.69 34.04 17.38
CA PHE A 813 8.03 33.80 18.77
C PHE A 813 7.56 34.94 19.69
N ARG A 814 7.24 34.57 20.93
CA ARG A 814 6.88 35.45 22.04
C ARG A 814 8.16 36.07 22.64
N PHE A 815 7.97 36.97 23.61
CA PHE A 815 9.06 37.56 24.42
C PHE A 815 10.14 38.29 23.62
N ASN A 816 9.77 38.92 22.50
CA ASN A 816 10.69 39.65 21.61
C ASN A 816 11.83 38.82 21.02
N ILE A 817 11.71 37.48 20.99
CA ILE A 817 12.65 36.63 20.25
C ILE A 817 12.42 36.89 18.76
N PRO A 818 13.43 37.36 18.00
CA PRO A 818 13.26 37.76 16.61
C PRO A 818 13.33 36.54 15.68
N TRP A 819 12.53 35.51 15.94
CA TRP A 819 12.44 34.28 15.14
C TRP A 819 11.02 34.06 14.62
N VAL A 820 10.93 33.35 13.51
CA VAL A 820 9.70 32.91 12.85
C VAL A 820 9.75 31.40 12.67
N VAL A 821 8.58 30.77 12.78
CA VAL A 821 8.37 29.36 12.48
C VAL A 821 7.46 29.27 11.26
N LYS A 822 7.89 28.50 10.27
CA LYS A 822 7.02 28.02 9.20
C LYS A 822 6.65 26.57 9.49
N VAL A 823 5.35 26.27 9.49
CA VAL A 823 4.78 24.96 9.80
C VAL A 823 4.20 24.41 8.50
N THR A 824 4.69 23.26 8.05
CA THR A 824 4.28 22.62 6.81
C THR A 824 3.94 21.15 7.07
N GLU A 825 2.83 20.67 6.52
CA GLU A 825 2.40 19.26 6.61
C GLU A 825 3.17 18.41 5.59
N ARG A 826 4.49 18.39 5.74
CA ARG A 826 5.44 17.67 4.88
C ARG A 826 6.51 17.07 5.78
N THR A 827 7.08 15.94 5.37
CA THR A 827 8.17 15.28 6.11
C THR A 827 9.54 15.95 5.91
N HIS A 828 9.65 16.83 4.90
CA HIS A 828 10.86 17.56 4.52
C HIS A 828 10.55 19.04 4.23
N SER A 829 11.50 19.95 4.53
CA SER A 829 11.36 21.39 4.26
C SER A 829 12.35 21.86 3.20
N THR A 830 11.82 22.16 2.01
CA THR A 830 12.58 22.76 0.90
C THR A 830 13.09 24.15 1.27
N GLU A 831 12.35 24.92 2.08
CA GLU A 831 12.82 26.20 2.64
C GLU A 831 14.10 26.01 3.48
N ALA A 832 14.10 25.03 4.39
CA ALA A 832 15.25 24.75 5.23
C ALA A 832 16.48 24.34 4.40
N HIS A 833 16.26 23.55 3.34
CA HIS A 833 17.31 23.13 2.41
C HIS A 833 17.84 24.32 1.59
N ALA A 834 16.96 25.16 1.06
CA ALA A 834 17.33 26.37 0.32
C ALA A 834 18.16 27.32 1.19
N LEU A 835 17.72 27.63 2.41
CA LEU A 835 18.45 28.53 3.32
C LEU A 835 19.79 27.96 3.77
N ARG A 836 19.91 26.64 3.97
CA ARG A 836 21.20 25.98 4.25
C ARG A 836 22.13 26.09 3.06
N TYR A 837 21.64 25.71 1.88
CA TYR A 837 22.41 25.76 0.65
C TYR A 837 22.93 27.16 0.38
N LEU A 838 22.04 28.17 0.34
CA LEU A 838 22.41 29.55 0.03
C LEU A 838 23.43 30.12 1.02
N HIS A 839 23.31 29.86 2.33
CA HIS A 839 24.34 30.28 3.28
C HIS A 839 25.66 29.54 3.10
N SER A 840 25.63 28.26 2.69
CA SER A 840 26.85 27.48 2.44
C SER A 840 27.66 27.98 1.24
N THR A 841 27.04 28.73 0.32
CA THR A 841 27.73 29.28 -0.85
C THR A 841 28.74 30.38 -0.49
N GLY A 842 28.64 30.96 0.71
CA GLY A 842 29.43 32.13 1.11
C GLY A 842 29.00 33.45 0.46
N LEU A 843 27.91 33.46 -0.32
CA LEU A 843 27.34 34.69 -0.85
C LEU A 843 26.72 35.52 0.27
N ASP A 844 27.00 36.83 0.26
CA ASP A 844 26.36 37.79 1.16
C ASP A 844 24.96 38.11 0.67
N LEU A 845 23.98 37.31 1.09
CA LEU A 845 22.57 37.42 0.71
C LEU A 845 21.71 37.87 1.91
N PRO A 846 20.82 38.85 1.74
CA PRO A 846 19.95 39.31 2.82
C PRO A 846 18.75 38.35 2.97
N ILE A 847 18.97 37.17 3.53
CA ILE A 847 17.97 36.08 3.68
C ILE A 847 17.83 35.62 5.14
N PRO A 848 16.71 34.97 5.53
CA PRO A 848 16.56 34.40 6.87
C PRO A 848 17.65 33.38 7.18
N ARG A 849 18.29 33.49 8.34
CA ARG A 849 19.16 32.43 8.85
C ARG A 849 18.33 31.31 9.43
N LEU A 850 18.54 30.09 8.92
CA LEU A 850 17.98 28.90 9.51
C LEU A 850 18.55 28.72 10.93
N VAL A 851 17.68 28.64 11.93
CA VAL A 851 18.06 28.32 13.31
C VAL A 851 18.06 26.80 13.46
N PHE A 852 16.94 26.15 13.12
CA PHE A 852 16.84 24.70 13.00
C PHE A 852 15.57 24.32 12.23
N SER A 853 15.49 23.05 11.82
CA SER A 853 14.25 22.46 11.29
C SER A 853 14.06 21.09 11.92
N CYS A 854 12.85 20.74 12.31
CA CYS A 854 12.52 19.42 12.85
C CYS A 854 11.18 18.93 12.30
N THR A 855 11.04 17.61 12.19
CA THR A 855 9.81 16.94 11.76
C THR A 855 9.25 16.15 12.94
N HIS A 856 7.96 16.27 13.20
CA HIS A 856 7.26 15.46 14.20
C HIS A 856 5.88 15.10 13.66
N ARG A 857 5.56 13.80 13.61
CA ARG A 857 4.28 13.24 13.12
C ARG A 857 3.83 13.82 11.77
N GLY A 858 4.73 13.80 10.78
CA GLY A 858 4.43 14.27 9.42
C GLY A 858 4.41 15.79 9.23
N VAL A 859 4.64 16.59 10.28
CA VAL A 859 4.67 18.05 10.23
C VAL A 859 6.09 18.58 10.42
N THR A 860 6.58 19.39 9.48
CA THR A 860 7.86 20.07 9.58
C THR A 860 7.70 21.46 10.19
N TYR A 861 8.59 21.77 11.13
CA TYR A 861 8.73 23.08 11.76
C TYR A 861 10.08 23.67 11.38
N THR A 862 10.07 24.68 10.51
CA THR A 862 11.28 25.40 10.10
C THR A 862 11.39 26.70 10.89
N VAL A 863 12.38 26.77 11.78
CA VAL A 863 12.65 27.94 12.63
C VAL A 863 13.79 28.75 12.04
N MET A 864 13.53 30.03 11.79
CA MET A 864 14.47 30.94 11.13
C MET A 864 14.42 32.34 11.75
N THR A 865 15.47 33.14 11.52
CA THR A 865 15.50 34.53 11.98
C THR A 865 14.46 35.38 11.27
N ARG A 866 13.74 36.20 12.02
CA ARG A 866 12.83 37.21 11.48
C ARG A 866 13.65 38.34 10.85
N ILE A 867 13.42 38.62 9.56
CA ILE A 867 13.97 39.80 8.91
C ILE A 867 13.25 41.05 9.46
N PRO A 868 13.98 42.06 9.97
CA PRO A 868 13.36 43.30 10.46
C PRO A 868 12.72 44.09 9.32
N GLY A 869 11.55 44.69 9.56
CA GLY A 869 10.87 45.53 8.56
C GLY A 869 9.46 45.06 8.26
N MET A 870 8.94 45.53 7.13
CA MET A 870 7.59 45.23 6.62
C MET A 870 7.71 44.68 5.21
N ASN A 871 6.82 43.78 4.79
CA ASN A 871 6.78 43.39 3.38
C ASN A 871 6.46 44.62 2.50
N MET A 872 7.10 44.72 1.35
CA MET A 872 7.06 45.91 0.50
C MET A 872 5.65 46.17 -0.04
N LYS A 873 4.87 45.12 -0.33
CA LYS A 873 3.48 45.27 -0.78
C LYS A 873 2.62 45.98 0.26
N GLU A 874 2.71 45.59 1.53
CA GLU A 874 2.02 46.24 2.65
C GLU A 874 2.55 47.65 2.90
N ALA A 875 3.86 47.87 2.80
CA ALA A 875 4.46 49.19 2.94
C ALA A 875 3.93 50.17 1.89
N LEU A 876 3.77 49.72 0.64
CA LEU A 876 3.17 50.49 -0.44
C LEU A 876 1.67 50.71 -0.22
N MET A 877 0.92 49.66 0.13
CA MET A 877 -0.53 49.76 0.39
C MET A 877 -0.86 50.71 1.54
N ARG A 878 -0.01 50.77 2.58
CA ARG A 878 -0.19 51.63 3.76
C ARG A 878 0.51 52.98 3.64
N GLN A 879 1.10 53.30 2.48
CA GLN A 879 1.82 54.56 2.23
C GLN A 879 2.99 54.80 3.21
N HIS A 880 3.59 53.73 3.72
CA HIS A 880 4.81 53.78 4.54
C HIS A 880 6.10 53.77 3.70
N MET A 881 5.96 53.72 2.37
CA MET A 881 7.05 53.76 1.41
C MET A 881 6.69 54.72 0.27
N ALA A 882 7.59 55.66 -0.01
CA ALA A 882 7.41 56.58 -1.12
C ALA A 882 7.67 55.87 -2.47
N PRO A 883 6.96 56.22 -3.55
CA PRO A 883 7.09 55.52 -4.83
C PRO A 883 8.50 55.56 -5.46
N ASP A 884 9.29 56.59 -5.17
CA ASP A 884 10.70 56.72 -5.58
C ASP A 884 11.63 55.73 -4.89
N ALA A 885 11.31 55.31 -3.65
CA ALA A 885 12.06 54.28 -2.95
C ALA A 885 11.89 52.87 -3.58
N VAL A 886 10.87 52.65 -4.42
CA VAL A 886 10.65 51.35 -5.09
C VAL A 886 11.79 51.02 -6.04
N GLU A 887 12.30 52.02 -6.75
CA GLU A 887 13.40 51.85 -7.70
C GLU A 887 14.72 51.52 -6.99
N VAL A 888 14.95 52.12 -5.81
CA VAL A 888 16.10 51.80 -4.94
C VAL A 888 16.06 50.33 -4.49
N VAL A 889 14.93 49.88 -3.94
CA VAL A 889 14.78 48.50 -3.48
C VAL A 889 14.84 47.50 -4.64
N ALA A 890 14.26 47.84 -5.79
CA ALA A 890 14.33 46.99 -6.99
C ALA A 890 15.78 46.84 -7.48
N GLN A 891 16.59 47.91 -7.42
CA GLN A 891 18.01 47.85 -7.73
C GLN A 891 18.78 46.97 -6.73
N GLU A 892 18.50 47.08 -5.44
CA GLU A 892 19.14 46.23 -4.42
C GLU A 892 18.76 44.74 -4.58
N VAL A 893 17.51 44.45 -4.96
CA VAL A 893 17.10 43.08 -5.31
C VAL A 893 17.80 42.59 -6.57
N ALA A 894 18.03 43.47 -7.55
CA ALA A 894 18.82 43.13 -8.74
C ALA A 894 20.27 42.76 -8.38
N ASP A 895 20.87 43.43 -7.40
CA ASP A 895 22.20 43.08 -6.91
C ASP A 895 22.23 41.70 -6.22
N VAL A 896 21.14 41.30 -5.55
CA VAL A 896 20.98 39.93 -5.02
C VAL A 896 20.85 38.91 -6.16
N LEU A 897 20.02 39.19 -7.16
CA LEU A 897 19.87 38.31 -8.33
C LEU A 897 21.19 38.12 -9.07
N ASN A 898 21.99 39.18 -9.23
CA ASN A 898 23.33 39.11 -9.81
C ASN A 898 24.24 38.12 -9.07
N LYS A 899 24.16 38.07 -7.73
CA LYS A 899 24.89 37.08 -6.92
C LYS A 899 24.36 35.67 -7.15
N LEU A 900 23.05 35.45 -7.14
CA LEU A 900 22.45 34.13 -7.41
C LEU A 900 22.82 33.60 -8.81
N GLN A 901 22.92 34.49 -9.79
CA GLN A 901 23.32 34.16 -11.16
C GLN A 901 24.77 33.68 -11.28
N THR A 902 25.60 33.84 -10.23
CA THR A 902 26.95 33.24 -10.17
C THR A 902 26.94 31.77 -9.75
N LEU A 903 25.85 31.29 -9.13
CA LEU A 903 25.74 29.90 -8.70
C LEU A 903 25.66 28.97 -9.91
N ARG A 904 26.26 27.79 -9.77
CA ARG A 904 26.31 26.74 -10.79
C ARG A 904 25.81 25.44 -10.19
N GLN A 905 25.04 24.72 -10.99
CA GLN A 905 24.52 23.43 -10.61
C GLN A 905 25.68 22.44 -10.36
N PRO A 906 25.58 21.57 -9.34
CA PRO A 906 26.53 20.47 -9.16
C PRO A 906 26.62 19.62 -10.42
N SER A 907 27.81 19.08 -10.71
CA SER A 907 28.03 18.27 -11.91
C SER A 907 27.17 17.00 -11.97
N ALA A 908 26.78 16.46 -10.81
CA ALA A 908 25.91 15.29 -10.71
C ALA A 908 24.48 15.55 -11.20
N ASP A 909 24.04 16.81 -11.20
CA ASP A 909 22.69 17.21 -11.60
C ASP A 909 22.67 17.96 -12.94
N ALA A 910 23.81 18.01 -13.64
CA ALA A 910 23.98 18.83 -14.82
C ALA A 910 22.87 18.61 -15.85
N GLY A 911 22.20 19.70 -16.24
CA GLY A 911 21.13 19.69 -17.24
C GLY A 911 19.73 19.57 -16.65
N LYS A 912 19.58 19.06 -15.42
CA LYS A 912 18.27 18.91 -14.78
C LYS A 912 17.71 20.26 -14.34
N VAL A 913 16.40 20.45 -14.46
CA VAL A 913 15.71 21.70 -14.08
C VAL A 913 14.40 21.44 -13.32
N MET A 914 13.83 22.48 -12.71
CA MET A 914 12.69 22.37 -11.78
C MET A 914 13.06 21.54 -10.54
N MET A 915 14.22 21.85 -9.96
CA MET A 915 14.84 21.02 -8.92
C MET A 915 15.24 21.86 -7.71
N SER A 916 14.78 21.47 -6.52
CA SER A 916 15.15 22.13 -5.26
C SER A 916 16.65 21.99 -4.95
N ALA A 917 17.15 22.75 -3.95
CA ALA A 917 18.52 22.61 -3.45
C ALA A 917 18.87 21.21 -2.92
N SER A 918 17.85 20.40 -2.60
CA SER A 918 17.99 19.02 -2.13
C SER A 918 17.83 17.96 -3.24
N GLY A 919 17.70 18.36 -4.50
CA GLY A 919 17.52 17.43 -5.62
C GLY A 919 16.08 16.93 -5.81
N HIS A 920 15.16 17.28 -4.91
CA HIS A 920 13.74 16.98 -5.05
C HIS A 920 13.03 17.88 -6.06
N ASP A 921 11.89 17.40 -6.53
CA ASP A 921 10.89 18.12 -7.32
C ASP A 921 10.36 19.39 -6.64
N LEU A 922 9.79 20.29 -7.43
CA LEU A 922 9.23 21.57 -6.99
C LEU A 922 7.77 21.70 -7.44
N PRO A 923 6.97 22.63 -6.86
CA PRO A 923 5.56 22.75 -7.22
C PRO A 923 5.32 23.03 -8.70
N ASP A 924 4.35 22.36 -9.30
CA ASP A 924 4.10 22.38 -10.73
C ASP A 924 3.52 23.73 -11.19
N PRO A 925 4.18 24.42 -12.14
CA PRO A 925 3.72 25.72 -12.64
C PRO A 925 2.44 25.69 -13.50
N VAL A 926 2.07 24.54 -14.07
CA VAL A 926 0.89 24.38 -14.94
C VAL A 926 -0.37 24.11 -14.12
N THR A 927 -0.24 23.43 -12.98
CA THR A 927 -1.35 23.08 -12.08
C THR A 927 -1.47 24.02 -10.88
N PHE A 928 -1.11 25.30 -11.06
CA PHE A 928 -1.18 26.33 -10.01
C PHE A 928 -0.40 25.98 -8.73
N PHE A 929 0.70 25.24 -8.86
CA PHE A 929 1.57 24.84 -7.75
C PHE A 929 0.90 23.87 -6.74
N GLU A 930 -0.19 23.20 -7.14
CA GLU A 930 -0.91 22.22 -6.32
C GLU A 930 -0.25 20.83 -6.34
N GLU A 931 0.34 20.46 -7.48
CA GLU A 931 1.08 19.21 -7.67
C GLU A 931 2.60 19.46 -7.63
N ARG A 932 3.41 18.41 -7.68
CA ARG A 932 4.86 18.53 -7.87
C ARG A 932 5.27 18.03 -9.24
N SER A 933 6.31 18.65 -9.79
CA SER A 933 6.81 18.35 -11.12
C SER A 933 8.32 18.53 -11.20
N GLY A 934 8.94 17.78 -12.09
CA GLY A 934 10.39 17.67 -12.21
C GLY A 934 11.00 16.70 -11.18
N PRO A 935 12.34 16.69 -11.02
CA PRO A 935 13.29 17.38 -11.87
C PRO A 935 13.21 16.86 -13.31
N TYR A 936 13.09 17.77 -14.28
CA TYR A 936 13.10 17.41 -15.70
C TYR A 936 14.52 17.11 -16.14
N PRO A 937 14.73 16.19 -17.10
CA PRO A 937 16.06 15.83 -17.59
C PRO A 937 16.74 16.97 -18.37
N GLY A 938 15.98 17.98 -18.80
CA GLY A 938 16.47 19.11 -19.57
C GLY A 938 15.50 20.29 -19.62
N ILE A 939 16.00 21.42 -20.13
CA ILE A 939 15.25 22.68 -20.28
C ILE A 939 14.10 22.51 -21.27
N VAL A 940 14.31 21.77 -22.35
CA VAL A 940 13.31 21.61 -23.42
C VAL A 940 12.11 20.80 -22.89
N GLU A 941 12.35 19.74 -22.13
CA GLU A 941 11.31 18.90 -21.53
C GLU A 941 10.43 19.69 -20.55
N LEU A 942 11.04 20.57 -19.76
CA LEU A 942 10.29 21.52 -18.91
C LEU A 942 9.38 22.43 -19.76
N TRP A 943 9.86 22.91 -20.90
CA TRP A 943 9.06 23.78 -21.79
C TRP A 943 7.99 23.03 -22.59
N VAL A 944 8.20 21.75 -22.91
CA VAL A 944 7.14 20.87 -23.46
C VAL A 944 5.97 20.81 -22.47
N HIS A 945 6.27 20.54 -21.19
CA HIS A 945 5.27 20.52 -20.11
C HIS A 945 4.57 21.87 -19.95
N CYS A 946 5.34 22.96 -19.80
CA CYS A 946 4.77 24.30 -19.62
C CYS A 946 3.96 24.80 -20.84
N GLY A 947 4.31 24.34 -22.03
CA GLY A 947 3.57 24.60 -23.26
C GLY A 947 2.27 23.79 -23.40
N SER A 948 1.99 22.87 -22.47
CA SER A 948 0.87 21.92 -22.53
C SER A 948 0.91 21.04 -23.79
N PHE A 949 2.11 20.72 -24.28
CA PHE A 949 2.31 19.72 -25.34
C PHE A 949 2.41 18.33 -24.70
N ARG A 950 1.86 17.31 -25.36
CA ARG A 950 1.93 15.91 -24.91
C ARG A 950 3.35 15.38 -24.87
N ASP A 951 4.16 15.77 -25.85
CA ASP A 951 5.55 15.36 -25.98
C ASP A 951 6.34 16.32 -26.89
N LEU A 952 7.65 16.06 -27.01
CA LEU A 952 8.55 16.85 -27.86
C LEU A 952 8.19 16.74 -29.36
N ALA A 953 7.57 15.64 -29.81
CA ALA A 953 7.19 15.50 -31.21
C ALA A 953 6.04 16.45 -31.54
N GLU A 954 5.02 16.52 -30.68
CA GLU A 954 3.93 17.49 -30.81
C GLU A 954 4.46 18.92 -30.77
N MET A 955 5.32 19.27 -29.81
CA MET A 955 5.88 20.62 -29.74
C MET A 955 6.63 21.01 -31.04
N LYS A 956 7.33 20.07 -31.68
CA LYS A 956 8.04 20.29 -32.96
C LYS A 956 7.12 20.53 -34.15
N GLU A 957 5.85 20.15 -34.07
CA GLU A 957 4.85 20.45 -35.10
C GLU A 957 4.37 21.91 -35.05
N TYR A 958 4.43 22.53 -33.86
CA TYR A 958 3.89 23.88 -33.61
C TYR A 958 4.95 24.94 -33.37
N VAL A 959 6.17 24.56 -32.99
CA VAL A 959 7.25 25.47 -32.60
C VAL A 959 8.40 25.40 -33.60
N GLU A 960 8.86 26.56 -34.07
CA GLU A 960 9.95 26.69 -35.04
C GLU A 960 11.27 26.06 -34.52
N PRO A 961 12.01 25.28 -35.33
CA PRO A 961 13.24 24.60 -34.91
C PRO A 961 14.27 25.49 -34.19
N ALA A 962 14.46 26.72 -34.66
CA ALA A 962 15.39 27.69 -34.07
C ALA A 962 15.03 28.06 -32.61
N THR A 963 13.76 27.91 -32.21
CA THR A 963 13.32 28.17 -30.83
C THR A 963 13.88 27.15 -29.85
N PHE A 964 14.05 25.90 -30.27
CA PHE A 964 14.63 24.85 -29.41
C PHE A 964 16.11 25.12 -29.11
N ASP A 965 16.86 25.60 -30.09
CA ASP A 965 18.27 25.99 -29.91
C ASP A 965 18.38 27.16 -28.91
N ILE A 966 17.46 28.13 -28.99
CA ILE A 966 17.39 29.26 -28.04
C ILE A 966 17.01 28.77 -26.64
N MET A 967 16.05 27.86 -26.49
CA MET A 967 15.69 27.28 -25.18
C MET A 967 16.85 26.51 -24.56
N ALA A 968 17.52 25.66 -25.35
CA ALA A 968 18.63 24.84 -24.88
C ALA A 968 19.86 25.67 -24.50
N ALA A 969 20.01 26.87 -25.07
CA ALA A 969 21.08 27.81 -24.72
C ALA A 969 20.81 28.58 -23.42
N ASP A 970 19.59 28.54 -22.86
CA ASP A 970 19.28 29.23 -21.60
C ASP A 970 20.11 28.64 -20.44
N PRO A 971 20.89 29.45 -19.70
CA PRO A 971 21.69 28.93 -18.62
C PRO A 971 20.84 28.46 -17.43
N ILE A 972 21.18 27.30 -16.86
CA ILE A 972 20.59 26.84 -15.59
C ILE A 972 21.19 27.65 -14.43
N ARG A 973 20.32 28.22 -13.60
CA ARG A 973 20.66 29.12 -12.48
C ARG A 973 19.78 28.86 -11.28
N TYR A 974 20.25 29.32 -10.11
CA TYR A 974 19.44 29.26 -8.91
C TYR A 974 18.42 30.40 -8.93
N VAL A 975 17.14 30.07 -9.00
CA VAL A 975 16.02 31.00 -9.22
C VAL A 975 15.09 31.00 -8.01
N HIS A 976 14.56 32.18 -7.70
CA HIS A 976 13.46 32.35 -6.74
C HIS A 976 12.17 32.58 -7.52
N PRO A 977 11.32 31.55 -7.73
CA PRO A 977 10.22 31.63 -8.68
C PRO A 977 9.08 32.54 -8.21
N ASP A 978 8.91 32.76 -6.90
CA ASP A 978 7.92 33.69 -6.32
C ASP A 978 8.52 34.98 -5.77
N LEU A 979 9.54 35.53 -6.44
CA LEU A 979 10.15 36.79 -6.01
C LEU A 979 9.23 37.98 -6.34
N ARG A 980 8.43 38.38 -5.34
CA ARG A 980 7.37 39.39 -5.45
C ARG A 980 7.50 40.43 -4.33
N THR A 981 6.85 41.57 -4.48
CA THR A 981 6.89 42.64 -3.45
C THR A 981 6.35 42.20 -2.07
N TYR A 982 5.58 41.12 -1.96
CA TYR A 982 5.20 40.58 -0.65
C TYR A 982 6.26 39.66 0.00
N ASN A 983 7.21 39.16 -0.79
CA ASN A 983 8.38 38.38 -0.34
C ASN A 983 9.66 39.23 -0.18
N VAL A 984 9.56 40.54 -0.48
CA VAL A 984 10.60 41.53 -0.25
C VAL A 984 10.31 42.31 1.03
N ILE A 985 11.21 42.25 2.01
CA ILE A 985 11.10 42.99 3.27
C ILE A 985 11.90 44.28 3.17
N VAL A 986 11.24 45.40 3.48
CA VAL A 986 11.82 46.74 3.45
C VAL A 986 11.89 47.36 4.83
N ARG A 987 12.92 48.18 5.03
CA ARG A 987 13.12 48.98 6.23
C ARG A 987 13.82 50.28 5.85
N ASP A 988 13.29 51.41 6.31
CA ASP A 988 13.87 52.74 6.11
C ASP A 988 14.13 53.08 4.62
N GLY A 989 13.29 52.57 3.71
CA GLY A 989 13.38 52.80 2.26
C GLY A 989 14.34 51.85 1.51
N HIS A 990 14.97 50.89 2.20
CA HIS A 990 15.93 49.94 1.65
C HIS A 990 15.50 48.48 1.84
N LEU A 991 16.09 47.58 1.04
CA LEU A 991 15.96 46.13 1.16
C LEU A 991 16.55 45.67 2.50
N SER A 992 15.70 45.11 3.35
CA SER A 992 16.14 44.43 4.57
C SER A 992 16.28 42.91 4.38
N GLY A 993 15.54 42.32 3.45
CA GLY A 993 15.77 40.93 3.05
C GLY A 993 14.68 40.31 2.18
N ILE A 994 14.94 39.11 1.69
CA ILE A 994 14.06 38.31 0.83
C ILE A 994 13.70 37.03 1.57
N VAL A 995 12.40 36.72 1.61
CA VAL A 995 11.84 35.56 2.32
C VAL A 995 11.12 34.63 1.34
N ASP A 996 10.73 33.45 1.82
CA ASP A 996 9.91 32.47 1.10
C ASP A 996 10.65 31.72 -0.01
N TRP A 997 11.74 31.07 0.39
CA TRP A 997 12.66 30.34 -0.50
C TRP A 997 12.25 28.89 -0.76
N GLU A 998 11.07 28.45 -0.28
CA GLU A 998 10.65 27.04 -0.37
C GLU A 998 10.53 26.48 -1.79
N ASP A 999 10.25 27.33 -2.76
CA ASP A 999 10.14 26.94 -4.17
C ASP A 999 11.41 27.24 -4.96
N SER A 1000 12.45 27.73 -4.29
CA SER A 1000 13.70 28.10 -4.95
C SER A 1000 14.55 26.88 -5.30
N GLY A 1001 15.24 26.95 -6.42
CA GLY A 1001 16.00 25.81 -6.93
C GLY A 1001 16.69 26.12 -8.25
N TRP A 1002 17.04 25.07 -8.99
CA TRP A 1002 17.67 25.11 -10.30
C TRP A 1002 16.62 25.15 -11.42
N PHE A 1003 16.62 26.25 -12.16
CA PHE A 1003 15.70 26.52 -13.26
C PHE A 1003 16.47 27.10 -14.46
N PRO A 1004 15.88 27.11 -15.67
CA PRO A 1004 16.34 27.97 -16.75
C PRO A 1004 16.33 29.44 -16.28
N SER A 1005 17.34 30.24 -16.62
CA SER A 1005 17.46 31.61 -16.13
C SER A 1005 16.33 32.52 -16.62
N SER A 1006 15.75 32.22 -17.79
CA SER A 1006 14.54 32.91 -18.29
C SER A 1006 13.34 32.79 -17.34
N TRP A 1007 13.31 31.78 -16.46
CA TRP A 1007 12.28 31.64 -15.43
C TRP A 1007 12.26 32.83 -14.48
N GLN A 1008 13.44 33.33 -14.08
CA GLN A 1008 13.53 34.53 -13.25
C GLN A 1008 13.01 35.76 -14.01
N VAL A 1009 13.22 35.83 -15.33
CA VAL A 1009 12.70 36.91 -16.17
C VAL A 1009 11.17 36.89 -16.20
N HIS A 1010 10.58 35.70 -16.40
CA HIS A 1010 9.13 35.49 -16.28
C HIS A 1010 8.64 35.94 -14.92
N THR A 1011 9.29 35.50 -13.84
CA THR A 1011 8.97 35.93 -12.47
C THR A 1011 8.90 37.45 -12.43
N MET A 1012 9.93 38.19 -12.82
CA MET A 1012 9.96 39.64 -12.60
C MET A 1012 9.12 40.47 -13.57
N ARG A 1013 8.58 39.88 -14.66
CA ARG A 1013 7.88 40.62 -15.74
C ARG A 1013 6.48 40.12 -16.06
N TRP A 1014 5.93 39.23 -15.26
CA TRP A 1014 4.53 38.86 -15.39
C TRP A 1014 3.64 39.75 -14.52
N LEU A 1015 2.69 40.46 -15.12
CA LEU A 1015 1.80 41.38 -14.40
C LEU A 1015 0.82 40.59 -13.52
N ARG A 1016 0.98 40.68 -12.20
CA ARG A 1016 0.12 40.01 -11.22
C ARG A 1016 0.25 40.64 -9.84
N PHE A 1017 -0.51 40.12 -8.87
CA PHE A 1017 -0.41 40.60 -7.50
C PHE A 1017 1.03 40.52 -7.00
N GLY A 1018 1.57 41.66 -6.57
CA GLY A 1018 2.95 41.76 -6.09
C GLY A 1018 4.01 42.00 -7.17
N CYS A 1019 3.63 41.97 -8.45
CA CYS A 1019 4.45 42.35 -9.61
C CYS A 1019 3.68 43.37 -10.47
N ASP A 1020 3.51 44.59 -9.94
CA ASP A 1020 2.74 45.66 -10.54
C ASP A 1020 3.42 47.03 -10.36
N GLY A 1021 2.84 48.07 -10.95
CA GLY A 1021 3.27 49.46 -10.72
C GLY A 1021 4.75 49.73 -11.01
N PRO A 1022 5.42 50.59 -10.20
CA PRO A 1022 6.84 50.95 -10.41
C PRO A 1022 7.80 49.76 -10.35
N TRP A 1023 7.49 48.72 -9.55
CA TRP A 1023 8.28 47.49 -9.48
C TRP A 1023 8.32 46.79 -10.85
N TYR A 1024 7.15 46.56 -11.44
CA TYR A 1024 7.05 45.97 -12.77
C TYR A 1024 7.74 46.83 -13.84
N GLN A 1025 7.61 48.16 -13.78
CA GLN A 1025 8.26 49.08 -14.72
C GLN A 1025 9.78 49.03 -14.67
N PHE A 1026 10.37 48.83 -13.49
CA PHE A 1026 11.81 48.64 -13.34
C PHE A 1026 12.26 47.36 -14.06
N TRP A 1027 11.60 46.24 -13.77
CA TRP A 1027 11.98 44.93 -14.32
C TRP A 1027 11.76 44.80 -15.82
N LEU A 1028 10.83 45.57 -16.40
CA LEU A 1028 10.70 45.69 -17.86
C LEU A 1028 11.93 46.32 -18.54
N LYS A 1029 12.67 47.17 -17.83
CA LYS A 1029 13.88 47.85 -18.35
C LYS A 1029 15.17 47.11 -18.01
N TYR A 1030 15.23 46.51 -16.82
CA TYR A 1030 16.36 45.68 -16.39
C TYR A 1030 16.56 44.52 -17.36
N ARG A 1031 17.80 44.05 -17.58
CA ARG A 1031 18.10 42.91 -18.46
C ARG A 1031 18.97 41.88 -17.73
N LEU A 1032 18.60 40.61 -17.82
CA LEU A 1032 19.45 39.47 -17.42
C LEU A 1032 20.38 39.10 -18.60
N SER A 1033 20.96 37.89 -18.59
CA SER A 1033 21.86 37.46 -19.69
C SER A 1033 21.14 37.44 -21.03
N GLU A 1034 21.89 37.64 -22.12
CA GLU A 1034 21.32 37.68 -23.48
C GLU A 1034 20.58 36.38 -23.81
N GLU A 1035 21.08 35.24 -23.34
CA GLU A 1035 20.46 33.92 -23.51
C GLU A 1035 19.13 33.82 -22.76
N ALA A 1036 19.09 34.28 -21.50
CA ALA A 1036 17.86 34.27 -20.70
C ALA A 1036 16.79 35.21 -21.29
N GLU A 1037 17.19 36.36 -21.82
CA GLU A 1037 16.30 37.31 -22.50
C GLU A 1037 15.76 36.75 -23.82
N ALA A 1038 16.62 36.09 -24.61
CA ALA A 1038 16.22 35.41 -25.84
C ALA A 1038 15.24 34.26 -25.53
N ALA A 1039 15.53 33.46 -24.50
CA ALA A 1039 14.66 32.37 -24.08
C ALA A 1039 13.32 32.86 -23.49
N TYR A 1040 13.31 33.96 -22.76
CA TYR A 1040 12.07 34.62 -22.34
C TYR A 1040 11.25 35.12 -23.54
N ALA A 1041 11.90 35.71 -24.56
CA ALA A 1041 11.21 36.17 -25.76
C ALA A 1041 10.62 35.01 -26.56
N ALA A 1042 11.38 33.93 -26.73
CA ALA A 1042 10.99 32.78 -27.51
C ALA A 1042 9.96 31.89 -26.79
N SER A 1043 10.03 31.71 -25.46
CA SER A 1043 9.00 30.95 -24.72
C SER A 1043 7.59 31.53 -24.86
N LYS A 1044 7.46 32.85 -24.98
CA LYS A 1044 6.16 33.51 -25.21
C LYS A 1044 5.50 33.19 -26.56
N THR A 1045 6.20 32.57 -27.51
CA THR A 1045 5.58 32.23 -28.81
C THR A 1045 4.72 30.97 -28.73
N PHE A 1046 4.95 30.12 -27.73
CA PHE A 1046 4.25 28.84 -27.57
C PHE A 1046 3.56 28.67 -26.20
N LEU A 1047 3.90 29.49 -25.21
CA LEU A 1047 3.22 29.46 -23.92
C LEU A 1047 1.80 30.03 -24.02
N ILE A 1048 0.81 29.23 -23.59
CA ILE A 1048 -0.60 29.65 -23.47
C ILE A 1048 -0.78 30.57 -22.25
N LYS A 1049 0.00 30.33 -21.18
CA LYS A 1049 0.04 31.11 -19.93
C LYS A 1049 1.47 31.19 -19.43
N SER A 1050 1.77 32.20 -18.62
CA SER A 1050 3.08 32.25 -17.95
C SER A 1050 3.19 31.13 -16.91
N PRO A 1051 4.35 30.46 -16.80
CA PRO A 1051 4.57 29.36 -15.88
C PRO A 1051 4.92 29.85 -14.46
N VAL A 1052 4.72 31.13 -14.14
CA VAL A 1052 5.07 31.71 -12.84
C VAL A 1052 3.88 32.30 -12.14
#